data_AF-A0A3N5LJK5-F1
#
_entry.id   AF-A0A3N5LJK5-F1
#
_cell.length_a   1.000
_cell.length_b   1.000
_cell.length_c   1.000
_cell.angle_alpha   90.00
_cell.angle_beta   90.00
_cell.angle_gamma   90.00
#
_symmetry.space_group_name_H-M   'P 1'
#
loop_
_entity.id
_entity.type
_entity.pdbx_description
1 polymer ?
#
loop_
_entity_poly.entity_id
_entity_poly.type
_entity_poly.pdbx_seq_one_letter_code
_entity_poly.pdbx_strand_id
1 'polypeptide(L)'
;MTDTPVRSDLVPLPPYIVGRPFGFDEAGKPVARTKGALIRTTVEYMLECVAQRAAGAGVQPADAKAAALAELLSRLNAAIPDPQYCVTAEYLMNDWHSYSLEFDIFLSHICWELSGEPRFHFNRGTRGAPASVVLLARPFSLNQVYRMLPRFTSKVADTDMRVVSVGADQAVIRWYSEKDLERLPQSLHRIFLETDCQYIQGALASIPQIHSGLPLATVKELRCKLHGDPYCEWEFTWVNQKRRAIAARRGKTRLTTHDKGGAKDWLFAVDIEPVDATARPASAPLPDDALPPLPPRLAGPPFGAGQDGRPIRQTTSSGIAGGLRFMHDCVGRQKSQELPADMPAEERRMRIVEAQSQALDSLVARLNSVFPDPRYHIARDYLLDPKNYFSHEFALYVSEFAREISGDPDFNFHRGLKSVPAALLALTRPLSLQQCYAVIPRLATKVTEADFQVVKTTRNSAVIRWLPARQLAQLPESLHRRYLNMACPTYQGVLAAVPSLHEGLPAARVHQRCCALHGDEYCEWEFTWEMGKARVGMEISIGIVISAALLGYTLARLPGWEWTATVTALLPAVGGWLLMRARRSAESEAEAQRLLLETHDTAEQQFDDFQQANAELQSTNITLNQQLSELTTLNEIGQALSVTLDLQELLDKSLHAVTAYLAFYRGLILLLEERAGSSFLCRGRIIGGTPEMAALMAQTE
;
A
#
# COMPACT_ATOMS: atom_id res chain seq x y z
N MET A 1 -0.31 -31.33 -9.66
CA MET A 1 -1.63 -31.87 -10.01
C MET A 1 -2.02 -32.85 -8.92
N THR A 2 -2.86 -32.41 -8.00
CA THR A 2 -3.51 -33.26 -6.99
C THR A 2 -5.00 -33.09 -7.21
N ASP A 3 -5.63 -34.21 -7.53
CA ASP A 3 -7.03 -34.37 -7.90
C ASP A 3 -7.86 -34.36 -6.61
N THR A 4 -8.32 -33.17 -6.19
CA THR A 4 -9.32 -33.05 -5.13
C THR A 4 -10.68 -33.09 -5.83
N PRO A 5 -11.56 -34.06 -5.55
CA PRO A 5 -12.86 -34.14 -6.22
C PRO A 5 -13.67 -32.88 -5.87
N VAL A 6 -13.96 -32.07 -6.89
CA VAL A 6 -14.87 -30.93 -6.78
C VAL A 6 -16.25 -31.48 -6.43
N ARG A 7 -16.72 -31.22 -5.21
CA ARG A 7 -18.10 -31.48 -4.81
C ARG A 7 -19.00 -30.41 -5.44
N SER A 8 -19.92 -30.84 -6.30
CA SER A 8 -20.82 -29.98 -7.08
C SER A 8 -22.15 -29.68 -6.38
N ASP A 9 -22.35 -30.08 -5.13
CA ASP A 9 -23.67 -30.06 -4.48
C ASP A 9 -23.68 -29.05 -3.32
N LEU A 10 -23.38 -27.79 -3.61
CA LEU A 10 -23.60 -26.70 -2.67
C LEU A 10 -25.11 -26.53 -2.45
N VAL A 11 -25.52 -26.45 -1.19
CA VAL A 11 -26.92 -26.19 -0.80
C VAL A 11 -27.34 -24.83 -1.37
N PRO A 12 -28.55 -24.70 -1.96
CA PRO A 12 -29.01 -23.42 -2.49
C PRO A 12 -29.06 -22.37 -1.39
N LEU A 13 -28.73 -21.13 -1.74
CA LEU A 13 -28.86 -19.99 -0.83
C LEU A 13 -30.32 -19.85 -0.35
N PRO A 14 -30.53 -19.42 0.90
CA PRO A 14 -31.83 -18.91 1.35
C PRO A 14 -32.31 -17.77 0.44
N PRO A 15 -33.64 -17.55 0.32
CA PRO A 15 -34.17 -16.53 -0.58
C PRO A 15 -33.84 -15.10 -0.15
N TYR A 16 -33.58 -14.86 1.14
CA TYR A 16 -33.34 -13.54 1.69
C TYR A 16 -32.19 -13.53 2.69
N ILE A 17 -31.46 -12.41 2.72
CA ILE A 17 -30.50 -12.05 3.76
C ILE A 17 -31.29 -11.63 5.00
N VAL A 18 -30.97 -12.23 6.15
CA VAL A 18 -31.66 -11.97 7.42
C VAL A 18 -31.09 -10.75 8.12
N GLY A 19 -29.76 -10.64 8.17
CA GLY A 19 -29.06 -9.52 8.78
C GLY A 19 -28.94 -8.30 7.84
N ARG A 20 -28.50 -7.17 8.41
CA ARG A 20 -28.19 -6.00 7.57
C ARG A 20 -26.89 -6.24 6.78
N PRO A 21 -26.86 -5.97 5.46
CA PRO A 21 -25.69 -6.27 4.63
C PRO A 21 -24.52 -5.32 4.90
N PHE A 22 -24.77 -4.10 5.36
CA PHE A 22 -23.77 -3.09 5.72
C PHE A 22 -24.36 -2.07 6.72
N GLY A 23 -23.51 -1.20 7.29
CA GLY A 23 -23.93 -0.20 8.29
C GLY A 23 -23.89 -0.74 9.72
N PHE A 24 -24.99 -0.58 10.45
CA PHE A 24 -25.12 -0.99 11.87
C PHE A 24 -26.22 -2.05 12.02
N ASP A 25 -25.97 -3.06 12.84
CA ASP A 25 -26.96 -4.07 13.23
C ASP A 25 -28.08 -3.47 14.10
N GLU A 26 -29.06 -4.31 14.44
CA GLU A 26 -30.22 -3.95 15.27
C GLU A 26 -29.82 -3.50 16.69
N ALA A 27 -28.62 -3.90 17.16
CA ALA A 27 -28.05 -3.50 18.45
C ALA A 27 -27.18 -2.24 18.35
N GLY A 28 -27.11 -1.59 17.19
CA GLY A 28 -26.32 -0.39 16.95
C GLY A 28 -24.81 -0.63 16.83
N LYS A 29 -24.37 -1.88 16.66
CA LYS A 29 -22.96 -2.22 16.42
C LYS A 29 -22.68 -2.28 14.92
N PRO A 30 -21.49 -1.87 14.45
CA PRO A 30 -21.16 -1.97 13.04
C PRO A 30 -21.13 -3.44 12.59
N VAL A 31 -21.85 -3.77 11.50
CA VAL A 31 -21.81 -5.11 10.87
C VAL A 31 -20.49 -5.39 10.13
N ALA A 32 -19.62 -4.38 10.01
CA ALA A 32 -18.39 -4.32 9.24
C ALA A 32 -17.35 -5.41 9.58
N ARG A 33 -17.43 -6.57 8.91
CA ARG A 33 -16.50 -7.70 9.12
C ARG A 33 -15.76 -8.12 7.85
N THR A 34 -16.42 -8.08 6.69
CA THR A 34 -15.75 -8.27 5.40
C THR A 34 -15.45 -6.92 4.77
N LYS A 35 -14.18 -6.70 4.40
CA LYS A 35 -13.74 -5.45 3.76
C LYS A 35 -14.14 -5.41 2.29
N GLY A 36 -14.52 -4.23 1.79
CA GLY A 36 -14.87 -4.01 0.38
C GLY A 36 -13.80 -4.49 -0.58
N ALA A 37 -12.52 -4.34 -0.24
CA ALA A 37 -11.40 -4.90 -1.02
C ALA A 37 -11.54 -6.42 -1.32
N LEU A 38 -12.05 -7.21 -0.37
CA LEU A 38 -12.29 -8.64 -0.58
C LEU A 38 -13.51 -8.88 -1.49
N ILE A 39 -14.55 -8.08 -1.31
CA ILE A 39 -15.75 -8.10 -2.16
C ILE A 39 -15.40 -7.76 -3.60
N ARG A 40 -14.70 -6.64 -3.82
CA ARG A 40 -14.22 -6.23 -5.13
C ARG A 40 -13.35 -7.30 -5.78
N THR A 41 -12.34 -7.80 -5.07
CA THR A 41 -11.44 -8.86 -5.61
C THR A 41 -12.23 -10.09 -6.06
N THR A 42 -13.30 -10.43 -5.34
CA THR A 42 -14.21 -11.52 -5.70
C THR A 42 -14.97 -11.23 -6.99
N VAL A 43 -15.55 -10.05 -7.10
CA VAL A 43 -16.32 -9.63 -8.27
C VAL A 43 -15.39 -9.52 -9.49
N GLU A 44 -14.21 -8.92 -9.34
CA GLU A 44 -13.20 -8.84 -10.40
C GLU A 44 -12.77 -10.23 -10.89
N TYR A 45 -12.54 -11.18 -9.98
CA TYR A 45 -12.21 -12.54 -10.36
C TYR A 45 -13.35 -13.24 -11.11
N MET A 46 -14.60 -13.07 -10.68
CA MET A 46 -15.78 -13.57 -11.42
C MET A 46 -15.84 -12.98 -12.83
N LEU A 47 -15.66 -11.66 -12.96
CA LEU A 47 -15.70 -10.97 -14.25
C LEU A 47 -14.57 -11.43 -15.19
N GLU A 48 -13.40 -11.77 -14.65
CA GLU A 48 -12.32 -12.39 -15.42
C GLU A 48 -12.70 -13.77 -15.96
N CYS A 49 -13.28 -14.65 -15.12
CA CYS A 49 -13.76 -15.96 -15.55
C CYS A 49 -14.83 -15.83 -16.65
N VAL A 50 -15.79 -14.91 -16.47
CA VAL A 50 -16.82 -14.62 -17.48
C VAL A 50 -16.20 -14.16 -18.79
N ALA A 51 -15.22 -13.25 -18.73
CA ALA A 51 -14.55 -12.73 -19.92
C ALA A 51 -13.74 -13.79 -20.67
N GLN A 52 -13.05 -14.69 -19.95
CA GLN A 52 -12.31 -15.80 -20.56
C GLN A 52 -13.25 -16.76 -21.29
N ARG A 53 -14.39 -17.10 -20.68
CA ARG A 53 -15.41 -17.94 -21.30
C ARG A 53 -16.07 -17.25 -22.50
N ALA A 54 -16.36 -15.95 -22.39
CA ALA A 54 -16.93 -15.17 -23.49
C ALA A 54 -15.98 -15.08 -24.69
N ALA A 55 -14.68 -14.86 -24.44
CA ALA A 55 -13.65 -14.88 -25.47
C ALA A 55 -13.57 -16.25 -26.17
N GLY A 56 -13.67 -17.35 -25.41
CA GLY A 56 -13.74 -18.70 -25.97
C GLY A 56 -15.00 -18.98 -26.80
N ALA A 57 -16.09 -18.24 -26.55
CA ALA A 57 -17.37 -18.35 -27.27
C ALA A 57 -17.55 -17.31 -28.39
N GLY A 58 -16.55 -16.46 -28.66
CA GLY A 58 -16.62 -15.41 -29.68
C GLY A 58 -17.52 -14.22 -29.33
N VAL A 59 -17.89 -14.07 -28.07
CA VAL A 59 -18.68 -12.93 -27.56
C VAL A 59 -17.73 -11.84 -27.08
N GLN A 60 -18.08 -10.56 -27.30
CA GLN A 60 -17.28 -9.43 -26.82
C GLN A 60 -17.13 -9.47 -25.28
N PRO A 61 -15.90 -9.54 -24.74
CA PRO A 61 -15.68 -9.69 -23.30
C PRO A 61 -16.24 -8.54 -22.45
N ALA A 62 -16.31 -7.33 -23.00
CA ALA A 62 -16.84 -6.15 -22.29
C ALA A 62 -18.34 -6.29 -22.02
N ASP A 63 -19.11 -6.69 -23.03
CA ASP A 63 -20.57 -6.87 -22.92
C ASP A 63 -20.91 -8.00 -21.95
N ALA A 64 -20.16 -9.11 -22.01
CA ALA A 64 -20.33 -10.24 -21.10
C ALA A 64 -20.04 -9.85 -19.64
N LYS A 65 -18.99 -9.04 -19.39
CA LYS A 65 -18.69 -8.51 -18.05
C LYS A 65 -19.81 -7.59 -17.55
N ALA A 66 -20.30 -6.69 -18.39
CA ALA A 66 -21.37 -5.77 -18.02
C ALA A 66 -22.68 -6.53 -17.67
N ALA A 67 -23.05 -7.51 -18.48
CA ALA A 67 -24.20 -8.36 -18.23
C ALA A 67 -24.07 -9.18 -16.93
N ALA A 68 -22.90 -9.77 -16.67
CA ALA A 68 -22.66 -10.52 -15.45
C ALA A 68 -22.68 -9.64 -14.19
N LEU A 69 -22.14 -8.42 -14.27
CA LEU A 69 -22.22 -7.46 -13.16
C LEU A 69 -23.67 -7.02 -12.89
N ALA A 70 -24.45 -6.77 -13.94
CA ALA A 70 -25.86 -6.42 -13.80
C ALA A 70 -26.68 -7.57 -13.18
N GLU A 71 -26.41 -8.82 -13.60
CA GLU A 71 -27.06 -10.01 -13.03
C GLU A 71 -26.68 -10.22 -11.56
N LEU A 72 -25.41 -10.05 -11.20
CA LEU A 72 -24.95 -10.09 -9.81
C LEU A 72 -25.72 -9.10 -8.94
N LEU A 73 -25.84 -7.84 -9.39
CA LEU A 73 -26.55 -6.79 -8.65
C LEU A 73 -28.05 -7.09 -8.54
N SER A 74 -28.67 -7.57 -9.63
CA SER A 74 -30.08 -7.98 -9.65
C SER A 74 -30.36 -9.06 -8.59
N ARG A 75 -29.55 -10.13 -8.58
CA ARG A 75 -29.72 -11.24 -7.64
C ARG A 75 -29.41 -10.87 -6.20
N LEU A 76 -28.38 -10.05 -5.96
CA LEU A 76 -28.07 -9.54 -4.63
C LEU A 76 -29.20 -8.67 -4.08
N ASN A 77 -29.67 -7.71 -4.87
CA ASN A 77 -30.73 -6.80 -4.45
C ASN A 77 -32.08 -7.52 -4.29
N ALA A 78 -32.36 -8.56 -5.08
CA ALA A 78 -33.54 -9.41 -4.88
C ALA A 78 -33.49 -10.18 -3.55
N ALA A 79 -32.29 -10.49 -3.04
CA ALA A 79 -32.10 -11.15 -1.75
C ALA A 79 -32.10 -10.18 -0.56
N ILE A 80 -32.15 -8.86 -0.78
CA ILE A 80 -32.17 -7.83 0.27
C ILE A 80 -33.62 -7.33 0.42
N PRO A 81 -34.33 -7.65 1.51
CA PRO A 81 -35.73 -7.27 1.65
C PRO A 81 -35.97 -5.77 1.77
N ASP A 82 -35.03 -5.03 2.36
CA ASP A 82 -35.14 -3.59 2.59
C ASP A 82 -34.46 -2.80 1.45
N PRO A 83 -35.22 -2.05 0.63
CA PRO A 83 -34.68 -1.29 -0.50
C PRO A 83 -33.60 -0.27 -0.12
N GLN A 84 -33.57 0.19 1.13
CA GLN A 84 -32.54 1.14 1.61
C GLN A 84 -31.14 0.53 1.62
N TYR A 85 -31.04 -0.80 1.61
CA TYR A 85 -29.79 -1.53 1.64
C TYR A 85 -29.44 -2.19 0.29
N CYS A 86 -30.15 -1.83 -0.79
CA CYS A 86 -29.77 -2.25 -2.14
C CYS A 86 -28.43 -1.63 -2.55
N VAL A 87 -27.60 -2.42 -3.22
CA VAL A 87 -26.27 -2.03 -3.69
C VAL A 87 -26.28 -1.64 -5.16
N THR A 88 -25.44 -0.67 -5.52
CA THR A 88 -25.12 -0.32 -6.91
C THR A 88 -23.76 -0.88 -7.31
N ALA A 89 -23.45 -0.90 -8.61
CA ALA A 89 -22.11 -1.27 -9.09
C ALA A 89 -21.01 -0.41 -8.44
N GLU A 90 -21.25 0.91 -8.37
CA GLU A 90 -20.32 1.86 -7.75
C GLU A 90 -20.12 1.57 -6.26
N TYR A 91 -21.21 1.31 -5.53
CA TYR A 91 -21.13 0.95 -4.12
C TYR A 91 -20.42 -0.38 -3.90
N LEU A 92 -20.70 -1.40 -4.72
CA LEU A 92 -20.12 -2.74 -4.55
C LEU A 92 -18.63 -2.80 -4.90
N MET A 93 -18.19 -2.01 -5.88
CA MET A 93 -16.81 -1.96 -6.36
C MET A 93 -15.92 -0.99 -5.58
N ASN A 94 -16.49 -0.32 -4.58
CA ASN A 94 -15.79 0.61 -3.71
C ASN A 94 -15.22 -0.14 -2.50
N ASP A 95 -13.89 -0.10 -2.33
CA ASP A 95 -13.22 -0.92 -1.33
C ASP A 95 -13.36 -0.36 0.10
N TRP A 96 -13.84 0.88 0.23
CA TRP A 96 -14.06 1.60 1.49
C TRP A 96 -15.24 1.08 2.29
N HIS A 97 -16.17 0.37 1.65
CA HIS A 97 -17.33 -0.17 2.35
C HIS A 97 -16.97 -1.43 3.13
N SER A 98 -17.81 -1.76 4.09
CA SER A 98 -17.66 -2.97 4.89
C SER A 98 -19.00 -3.66 4.99
N TYR A 99 -18.96 -4.97 4.80
CA TYR A 99 -20.13 -5.81 4.63
C TYR A 99 -20.22 -6.83 5.76
N SER A 100 -21.43 -7.33 6.00
CA SER A 100 -21.66 -8.45 6.89
C SER A 100 -21.12 -9.75 6.28
N LEU A 101 -20.81 -10.72 7.14
CA LEU A 101 -20.36 -12.04 6.70
C LEU A 101 -21.43 -12.76 5.87
N GLU A 102 -22.71 -12.58 6.24
CA GLU A 102 -23.85 -13.10 5.49
C GLU A 102 -23.88 -12.56 4.05
N PHE A 103 -23.64 -11.26 3.87
CA PHE A 103 -23.60 -10.65 2.54
C PHE A 103 -22.46 -11.21 1.68
N ASP A 104 -21.26 -11.42 2.24
CA ASP A 104 -20.15 -12.05 1.50
C ASP A 104 -20.48 -13.49 1.10
N ILE A 105 -21.19 -14.26 1.93
CA ILE A 105 -21.63 -15.62 1.56
C ILE A 105 -22.56 -15.58 0.34
N PHE A 106 -23.57 -14.71 0.33
CA PHE A 106 -24.46 -14.55 -0.83
C PHE A 106 -23.69 -14.10 -2.07
N LEU A 107 -22.88 -13.06 -1.94
CA LEU A 107 -22.10 -12.51 -3.05
C LEU A 107 -21.11 -13.52 -3.62
N SER A 108 -20.36 -14.21 -2.75
CA SER A 108 -19.36 -15.20 -3.15
C SER A 108 -19.98 -16.38 -3.88
N HIS A 109 -21.15 -16.84 -3.42
CA HIS A 109 -21.88 -17.94 -4.02
C HIS A 109 -22.48 -17.55 -5.38
N ILE A 110 -23.12 -16.38 -5.49
CA ILE A 110 -23.62 -15.89 -6.79
C ILE A 110 -22.45 -15.67 -7.76
N CYS A 111 -21.33 -15.11 -7.31
CA CYS A 111 -20.13 -14.96 -8.11
C CYS A 111 -19.57 -16.31 -8.59
N TRP A 112 -19.59 -17.35 -7.76
CA TRP A 112 -19.22 -18.70 -8.16
C TRP A 112 -20.12 -19.22 -9.28
N GLU A 113 -21.44 -19.15 -9.13
CA GLU A 113 -22.41 -19.58 -10.16
C GLU A 113 -22.21 -18.83 -11.48
N LEU A 114 -22.07 -17.49 -11.42
CA LEU A 114 -21.86 -16.66 -12.61
C LEU A 114 -20.50 -16.92 -13.27
N SER A 115 -19.46 -17.18 -12.48
CA SER A 115 -18.11 -17.48 -13.01
C SER A 115 -18.07 -18.77 -13.80
N GLY A 116 -18.84 -19.78 -13.39
CA GLY A 116 -18.75 -21.15 -13.92
C GLY A 116 -17.43 -21.86 -13.60
N GLU A 117 -16.62 -21.35 -12.66
CA GLU A 117 -15.32 -21.91 -12.29
C GLU A 117 -15.46 -22.89 -11.11
N PRO A 118 -15.19 -24.20 -11.29
CA PRO A 118 -15.34 -25.21 -10.24
C PRO A 118 -14.48 -24.95 -8.99
N ARG A 119 -13.30 -24.31 -9.14
CA ARG A 119 -12.39 -23.98 -8.02
C ARG A 119 -12.45 -22.52 -7.61
N PHE A 120 -13.58 -21.86 -7.85
CA PHE A 120 -13.72 -20.41 -7.69
C PHE A 120 -13.23 -19.93 -6.33
N HIS A 121 -13.73 -20.49 -5.22
CA HIS A 121 -13.42 -20.04 -3.86
C HIS A 121 -11.92 -20.17 -3.53
N PHE A 122 -11.28 -21.28 -3.93
CA PHE A 122 -9.83 -21.44 -3.80
C PHE A 122 -9.08 -20.39 -4.61
N ASN A 123 -9.44 -20.20 -5.88
CA ASN A 123 -8.73 -19.31 -6.77
C ASN A 123 -8.90 -17.83 -6.39
N ARG A 124 -10.09 -17.37 -5.96
CA ARG A 124 -10.23 -16.02 -5.37
C ARG A 124 -9.40 -15.87 -4.10
N GLY A 125 -9.28 -16.95 -3.30
CA GLY A 125 -8.41 -16.99 -2.13
C GLY A 125 -6.97 -16.64 -2.45
N THR A 126 -6.43 -17.21 -3.55
CA THR A 126 -5.03 -16.92 -3.98
C THR A 126 -4.76 -15.45 -4.27
N ARG A 127 -5.81 -14.69 -4.58
CA ARG A 127 -5.78 -13.25 -4.91
C ARG A 127 -6.16 -12.35 -3.73
N GLY A 128 -6.73 -12.91 -2.67
CA GLY A 128 -7.27 -12.16 -1.53
C GLY A 128 -6.22 -11.64 -0.53
N ALA A 129 -4.94 -11.97 -0.71
CA ALA A 129 -3.87 -11.48 0.15
C ALA A 129 -3.54 -10.01 -0.17
N PRO A 130 -3.68 -9.06 0.77
CA PRO A 130 -3.38 -7.66 0.51
C PRO A 130 -1.89 -7.47 0.16
N ALA A 131 -1.60 -6.68 -0.87
CA ALA A 131 -0.22 -6.39 -1.31
C ALA A 131 0.68 -5.85 -0.19
N SER A 132 0.11 -5.14 0.79
CA SER A 132 0.81 -4.64 1.97
C SER A 132 1.32 -5.78 2.87
N VAL A 133 0.54 -6.84 3.08
CA VAL A 133 0.95 -8.02 3.86
C VAL A 133 2.07 -8.77 3.14
N VAL A 134 2.02 -8.82 1.81
CA VAL A 134 3.05 -9.44 0.98
C VAL A 134 4.37 -8.68 1.07
N LEU A 135 4.34 -7.35 0.90
CA LEU A 135 5.53 -6.49 1.01
C LEU A 135 6.17 -6.58 2.39
N LEU A 136 5.35 -6.72 3.43
CA LEU A 136 5.78 -6.84 4.82
C LEU A 136 6.34 -8.21 5.19
N ALA A 137 5.89 -9.26 4.52
CA ALA A 137 6.36 -10.61 4.78
C ALA A 137 7.77 -10.85 4.20
N ARG A 138 8.14 -10.14 3.12
CA ARG A 138 9.39 -10.32 2.35
C ARG A 138 10.71 -10.28 3.14
N PRO A 139 10.87 -9.48 4.21
CA PRO A 139 12.07 -9.50 5.04
C PRO A 139 12.28 -10.80 5.84
N PHE A 140 11.28 -11.69 5.91
CA PHE A 140 11.32 -12.90 6.71
C PHE A 140 11.47 -14.15 5.86
N SER A 141 12.01 -15.22 6.42
CA SER A 141 11.93 -16.54 5.78
C SER A 141 10.47 -17.00 5.69
N LEU A 142 10.13 -17.83 4.68
CA LEU A 142 8.79 -18.42 4.55
C LEU A 142 8.33 -19.08 5.86
N ASN A 143 9.23 -19.74 6.58
CA ASN A 143 8.92 -20.38 7.85
C ASN A 143 8.48 -19.36 8.92
N GLN A 144 9.15 -18.21 8.98
CA GLN A 144 8.78 -17.12 9.88
C GLN A 144 7.43 -16.51 9.48
N VAL A 145 7.17 -16.32 8.18
CA VAL A 145 5.88 -15.83 7.68
C VAL A 145 4.76 -16.77 8.12
N TYR A 146 4.90 -18.08 7.91
CA TYR A 146 3.93 -19.08 8.36
C TYR A 146 3.76 -19.10 9.89
N ARG A 147 4.83 -18.90 10.68
CA ARG A 147 4.74 -18.80 12.15
C ARG A 147 3.98 -17.56 12.61
N MET A 148 4.03 -16.47 11.85
CA MET A 148 3.39 -15.20 12.18
C MET A 148 1.94 -15.11 11.67
N LEU A 149 1.45 -16.11 10.95
CA LEU A 149 0.11 -16.09 10.33
C LEU A 149 -1.04 -15.69 11.26
N PRO A 150 -1.18 -16.25 12.48
CA PRO A 150 -2.28 -15.87 13.38
C PRO A 150 -2.31 -14.37 13.70
N ARG A 151 -1.15 -13.73 13.70
CA ARG A 151 -1.04 -12.29 13.95
C ARG A 151 -1.44 -11.49 12.72
N PHE A 152 -1.04 -11.91 11.52
CA PHE A 152 -1.46 -11.27 10.27
C PHE A 152 -2.95 -11.43 10.02
N THR A 153 -3.48 -12.64 10.19
CA THR A 153 -4.90 -12.92 9.93
C THR A 153 -5.79 -12.15 10.90
N SER A 154 -5.45 -12.06 12.19
CA SER A 154 -6.21 -11.26 13.18
C SER A 154 -6.37 -9.77 12.85
N LYS A 155 -5.56 -9.22 11.94
CA LYS A 155 -5.64 -7.83 11.48
C LYS A 155 -6.53 -7.65 10.25
N VAL A 156 -6.83 -8.73 9.55
CA VAL A 156 -7.57 -8.73 8.28
C VAL A 156 -8.93 -9.41 8.43
N ALA A 157 -9.05 -10.40 9.33
CA ALA A 157 -10.28 -11.11 9.65
C ALA A 157 -10.29 -11.51 11.14
N ASP A 158 -11.46 -11.47 11.79
CA ASP A 158 -11.67 -11.93 13.18
C ASP A 158 -11.81 -13.46 13.24
N THR A 159 -10.80 -14.17 12.73
CA THR A 159 -10.79 -15.63 12.58
C THR A 159 -9.78 -16.30 13.53
N ASP A 160 -10.12 -17.46 14.11
CA ASP A 160 -9.21 -18.21 14.99
C ASP A 160 -8.39 -19.21 14.17
N MET A 161 -7.17 -18.80 13.83
CA MET A 161 -6.18 -19.64 13.19
C MET A 161 -5.00 -19.91 14.11
N ARG A 162 -4.52 -21.15 14.12
CA ARG A 162 -3.39 -21.58 14.95
C ARG A 162 -2.38 -22.35 14.13
N VAL A 163 -1.11 -22.00 14.31
CA VAL A 163 0.00 -22.69 13.66
C VAL A 163 0.43 -23.84 14.57
N VAL A 164 0.36 -25.07 14.06
CA VAL A 164 0.72 -26.30 14.79
C VAL A 164 2.21 -26.53 14.72
N SER A 165 2.77 -26.49 13.50
CA SER A 165 4.19 -26.69 13.27
C SER A 165 4.62 -26.02 11.97
N VAL A 166 5.87 -25.56 11.93
CA VAL A 166 6.50 -25.02 10.71
C VAL A 166 7.89 -25.60 10.57
N GLY A 167 8.08 -26.37 9.50
CA GLY A 167 9.35 -26.94 9.04
C GLY A 167 10.03 -26.06 7.99
N ALA A 168 11.02 -26.61 7.28
CA ALA A 168 11.79 -25.87 6.27
C ALA A 168 11.06 -25.66 4.92
N ASP A 169 10.10 -26.54 4.66
CA ASP A 169 9.37 -26.71 3.41
C ASP A 169 7.90 -27.06 3.64
N GLN A 170 7.44 -26.99 4.90
CA GLN A 170 6.07 -27.32 5.27
C GLN A 170 5.55 -26.50 6.45
N ALA A 171 4.23 -26.29 6.49
CA ALA A 171 3.52 -25.73 7.64
C ALA A 171 2.19 -26.45 7.86
N VAL A 172 1.84 -26.69 9.13
CA VAL A 172 0.55 -27.26 9.52
C VAL A 172 -0.25 -26.21 10.29
N ILE A 173 -1.47 -25.96 9.84
CA ILE A 173 -2.32 -24.87 10.31
C ILE A 173 -3.72 -25.40 10.63
N ARG A 174 -4.28 -24.93 11.75
CA ARG A 174 -5.65 -25.20 12.18
C ARG A 174 -6.51 -23.95 12.07
N TRP A 175 -7.76 -24.12 11.67
CA TRP A 175 -8.78 -23.09 11.63
C TRP A 175 -10.02 -23.52 12.44
N TYR A 176 -10.42 -22.67 13.37
CA TYR A 176 -11.60 -22.79 14.22
C TYR A 176 -12.66 -21.79 13.76
N SER A 177 -13.81 -22.30 13.34
CA SER A 177 -14.87 -21.51 12.72
C SER A 177 -16.01 -21.15 13.68
N GLU A 178 -15.94 -21.56 14.96
CA GLU A 178 -17.02 -21.45 15.94
C GLU A 178 -17.53 -20.01 16.06
N LYS A 179 -16.61 -19.05 16.16
CA LYS A 179 -16.93 -17.62 16.26
C LYS A 179 -17.69 -17.10 15.03
N ASP A 180 -17.37 -17.61 13.85
CA ASP A 180 -18.00 -17.19 12.61
C ASP A 180 -19.41 -17.82 12.50
N LEU A 181 -19.52 -19.10 12.86
CA LEU A 181 -20.80 -19.84 12.86
C LEU A 181 -21.81 -19.28 13.86
N GLU A 182 -21.39 -18.87 15.06
CA GLU A 182 -22.26 -18.25 16.08
C GLU A 182 -23.00 -16.99 15.57
N ARG A 183 -22.47 -16.34 14.53
CA ARG A 183 -22.98 -15.08 13.98
C ARG A 183 -23.80 -15.27 12.71
N LEU A 184 -23.78 -16.46 12.14
CA LEU A 184 -24.47 -16.79 10.91
C LEU A 184 -25.76 -17.56 11.21
N PRO A 185 -26.84 -17.34 10.44
CA PRO A 185 -27.99 -18.23 10.43
C PRO A 185 -27.55 -19.67 10.17
N GLN A 186 -28.17 -20.63 10.87
CA GLN A 186 -27.82 -22.05 10.77
C GLN A 186 -27.93 -22.59 9.32
N SER A 187 -28.82 -22.02 8.51
CA SER A 187 -28.99 -22.34 7.09
C SER A 187 -27.72 -22.05 6.26
N LEU A 188 -26.89 -21.10 6.67
CA LEU A 188 -25.68 -20.70 5.96
C LEU A 188 -24.41 -21.41 6.45
N HIS A 189 -24.47 -22.12 7.59
CA HIS A 189 -23.29 -22.74 8.21
C HIS A 189 -22.54 -23.67 7.25
N ARG A 190 -23.28 -24.52 6.53
CA ARG A 190 -22.67 -25.47 5.59
C ARG A 190 -22.02 -24.74 4.40
N ILE A 191 -22.71 -23.76 3.84
CA ILE A 191 -22.22 -22.98 2.69
C ILE A 191 -20.95 -22.25 3.11
N PHE A 192 -20.97 -21.51 4.23
CA PHE A 192 -19.82 -20.83 4.79
C PHE A 192 -18.63 -21.75 4.99
N LEU A 193 -18.82 -22.91 5.64
CA LEU A 193 -17.72 -23.85 5.87
C LEU A 193 -17.10 -24.36 4.57
N GLU A 194 -17.89 -24.53 3.52
CA GLU A 194 -17.41 -24.99 2.21
C GLU A 194 -16.69 -23.88 1.43
N THR A 195 -17.26 -22.68 1.41
CA THR A 195 -16.67 -21.53 0.71
C THR A 195 -15.40 -21.03 1.38
N ASP A 196 -15.43 -20.84 2.71
CA ASP A 196 -14.35 -20.21 3.45
C ASP A 196 -13.18 -21.17 3.67
N CYS A 197 -13.44 -22.46 3.81
CA CYS A 197 -12.38 -23.47 3.84
C CYS A 197 -11.53 -23.39 2.56
N GLN A 198 -12.16 -23.40 1.38
CA GLN A 198 -11.45 -23.28 0.11
C GLN A 198 -10.75 -21.93 -0.04
N TYR A 199 -11.42 -20.84 0.35
CA TYR A 199 -10.85 -19.50 0.31
C TYR A 199 -9.57 -19.39 1.14
N ILE A 200 -9.61 -19.84 2.40
CA ILE A 200 -8.46 -19.81 3.31
C ILE A 200 -7.33 -20.68 2.78
N GLN A 201 -7.64 -21.89 2.29
CA GLN A 201 -6.65 -22.75 1.64
C GLN A 201 -5.94 -22.03 0.49
N GLY A 202 -6.70 -21.36 -0.39
CA GLY A 202 -6.15 -20.59 -1.50
C GLY A 202 -5.25 -19.44 -1.04
N ALA A 203 -5.71 -18.66 -0.05
CA ALA A 203 -4.97 -17.52 0.49
C ALA A 203 -3.64 -17.94 1.15
N LEU A 204 -3.63 -19.07 1.87
CA LEU A 204 -2.43 -19.58 2.52
C LEU A 204 -1.52 -20.33 1.55
N ALA A 205 -2.08 -20.95 0.51
CA ALA A 205 -1.31 -21.59 -0.55
C ALA A 205 -0.57 -20.57 -1.43
N SER A 206 -1.07 -19.33 -1.54
CA SER A 206 -0.41 -18.30 -2.33
C SER A 206 0.80 -17.64 -1.66
N ILE A 207 1.00 -17.85 -0.36
CA ILE A 207 2.12 -17.25 0.40
C ILE A 207 3.47 -17.50 -0.27
N PRO A 208 3.89 -18.74 -0.64
CA PRO A 208 5.17 -18.95 -1.30
C PRO A 208 5.31 -18.23 -2.64
N GLN A 209 4.21 -18.09 -3.38
CA GLN A 209 4.16 -17.42 -4.67
C GLN A 209 4.33 -15.92 -4.52
N ILE A 210 3.53 -15.29 -3.66
CA ILE A 210 3.55 -13.84 -3.46
C ILE A 210 4.81 -13.38 -2.71
N HIS A 211 5.34 -14.22 -1.81
CA HIS A 211 6.52 -13.92 -1.00
C HIS A 211 7.84 -14.20 -1.72
N SER A 212 7.98 -15.36 -2.37
CA SER A 212 9.25 -15.86 -2.90
C SER A 212 9.22 -16.25 -4.39
N GLY A 213 8.13 -15.95 -5.11
CA GLY A 213 7.98 -16.31 -6.52
C GLY A 213 7.98 -17.82 -6.76
N LEU A 214 7.72 -18.62 -5.72
CA LEU A 214 7.63 -20.07 -5.82
C LEU A 214 6.26 -20.49 -6.39
N PRO A 215 6.09 -21.73 -6.85
CA PRO A 215 4.76 -22.27 -7.09
C PRO A 215 3.91 -22.18 -5.81
N LEU A 216 2.58 -22.12 -5.99
CA LEU A 216 1.62 -22.27 -4.89
C LEU A 216 2.01 -23.46 -4.01
N ALA A 217 1.91 -23.31 -2.68
CA ALA A 217 2.07 -24.44 -1.79
C ALA A 217 1.03 -25.52 -2.13
N THR A 218 1.46 -26.77 -2.10
CA THR A 218 0.51 -27.89 -2.19
C THR A 218 -0.21 -27.98 -0.85
N VAL A 219 -1.53 -28.00 -0.90
CA VAL A 219 -2.39 -28.11 0.28
C VAL A 219 -2.85 -29.55 0.40
N LYS A 220 -2.65 -30.15 1.57
CA LYS A 220 -3.20 -31.44 1.96
C LYS A 220 -4.12 -31.24 3.15
N GLU A 221 -5.38 -31.62 2.99
CA GLU A 221 -6.35 -31.63 4.09
C GLU A 221 -6.05 -32.80 5.03
N LEU A 222 -5.90 -32.49 6.32
CA LEU A 222 -5.68 -33.46 7.39
C LEU A 222 -6.97 -33.71 8.18
N ARG A 223 -7.75 -32.66 8.42
CA ARG A 223 -9.05 -32.69 9.09
C ARG A 223 -9.99 -31.65 8.49
N CYS A 224 -11.28 -31.91 8.51
CA CYS A 224 -12.27 -31.00 7.95
C CYS A 224 -13.55 -30.95 8.77
N LYS A 225 -13.95 -29.76 9.21
CA LYS A 225 -15.17 -29.56 9.99
C LYS A 225 -16.43 -30.01 9.24
N LEU A 226 -16.42 -29.92 7.90
CA LEU A 226 -17.51 -30.44 7.05
C LEU A 226 -17.66 -31.97 7.11
N HIS A 227 -16.62 -32.69 7.51
CA HIS A 227 -16.67 -34.15 7.72
C HIS A 227 -16.94 -34.53 9.18
N GLY A 228 -17.27 -33.56 10.04
CA GLY A 228 -17.59 -33.78 11.45
C GLY A 228 -16.40 -33.63 12.41
N ASP A 229 -15.23 -33.21 11.92
CA ASP A 229 -14.12 -32.86 12.80
C ASP A 229 -14.40 -31.56 13.61
N PRO A 230 -13.75 -31.36 14.76
CA PRO A 230 -13.93 -30.12 15.53
C PRO A 230 -13.40 -28.87 14.82
N TYR A 231 -12.42 -28.99 13.92
CA TYR A 231 -11.76 -27.89 13.22
C TYR A 231 -11.28 -28.35 11.84
N CYS A 232 -10.91 -27.40 10.97
CA CYS A 232 -10.17 -27.71 9.74
C CYS A 232 -8.66 -27.66 10.00
N GLU A 233 -7.92 -28.63 9.46
CA GLU A 233 -6.46 -28.70 9.57
C GLU A 233 -5.85 -29.01 8.21
N TRP A 234 -4.85 -28.21 7.82
CA TRP A 234 -4.20 -28.34 6.52
C TRP A 234 -2.68 -28.34 6.68
N GLU A 235 -2.04 -29.18 5.86
CA GLU A 235 -0.60 -29.20 5.65
C GLU A 235 -0.29 -28.50 4.33
N PHE A 236 0.53 -27.46 4.39
CA PHE A 236 1.04 -26.71 3.25
C PHE A 236 2.48 -27.14 2.99
N THR A 237 2.83 -27.51 1.77
CA THR A 237 4.20 -27.90 1.39
C THR A 237 4.70 -27.10 0.18
N TRP A 238 5.96 -26.67 0.20
CA TRP A 238 6.58 -25.86 -0.86
C TRP A 238 8.03 -26.25 -1.13
N VAL A 239 8.53 -25.99 -2.35
CA VAL A 239 9.87 -26.41 -2.77
C VAL A 239 10.92 -25.34 -2.44
N ASN A 240 11.94 -25.68 -1.67
CA ASN A 240 13.03 -24.77 -1.28
C ASN A 240 14.18 -24.76 -2.33
N GLN A 241 14.53 -23.59 -2.87
CA GLN A 241 15.44 -23.43 -4.02
C GLN A 241 16.88 -23.93 -3.79
N LYS A 242 17.37 -24.06 -2.54
CA LYS A 242 18.73 -24.55 -2.25
C LYS A 242 19.02 -25.95 -2.83
N ARG A 243 18.00 -26.78 -3.08
CA ARG A 243 18.16 -28.10 -3.73
C ARG A 243 18.25 -28.06 -5.26
N ARG A 244 17.92 -26.94 -5.91
CA ARG A 244 17.86 -26.86 -7.38
C ARG A 244 19.15 -26.38 -8.04
N ALA A 245 20.05 -25.73 -7.29
CA ALA A 245 21.37 -25.34 -7.81
C ALA A 245 22.20 -26.55 -8.30
N ILE A 246 21.89 -27.76 -7.81
CA ILE A 246 22.53 -29.01 -8.25
C ILE A 246 21.75 -29.70 -9.40
N ALA A 247 20.45 -29.43 -9.55
CA ALA A 247 19.59 -30.15 -10.50
C ALA A 247 19.21 -29.36 -11.78
N ALA A 248 19.22 -28.03 -11.77
CA ALA A 248 18.71 -27.20 -12.86
C ALA A 248 19.79 -26.58 -13.76
N ARG A 249 21.00 -27.16 -13.83
CA ARG A 249 22.01 -26.81 -14.85
C ARG A 249 21.68 -27.36 -16.25
N ARG A 250 20.46 -27.86 -16.47
CA ARG A 250 19.93 -28.35 -17.76
C ARG A 250 18.44 -28.02 -17.88
N GLY A 251 18.09 -27.13 -18.82
CA GLY A 251 16.71 -26.94 -19.27
C GLY A 251 16.35 -25.49 -19.58
N LYS A 252 16.61 -25.06 -20.82
CA LYS A 252 16.13 -23.79 -21.40
C LYS A 252 14.59 -23.76 -21.49
N THR A 253 14.01 -22.57 -21.36
CA THR A 253 13.13 -21.87 -22.33
C THR A 253 11.90 -21.17 -21.70
N ARG A 254 11.72 -19.90 -22.12
CA ARG A 254 10.58 -18.94 -22.09
C ARG A 254 9.20 -19.39 -21.56
N LEU A 255 8.50 -18.43 -20.94
CA LEU A 255 7.09 -18.04 -21.22
C LEU A 255 6.86 -16.61 -20.66
N THR A 256 6.61 -15.60 -21.49
CA THR A 256 5.32 -14.91 -21.79
C THR A 256 4.63 -14.20 -20.61
N THR A 257 4.49 -12.89 -20.80
CA THR A 257 3.73 -11.88 -20.06
C THR A 257 2.21 -12.10 -20.09
N HIS A 258 1.52 -11.79 -18.98
CA HIS A 258 0.31 -10.97 -19.01
C HIS A 258 0.05 -10.31 -17.66
N ASP A 259 -0.50 -9.10 -17.75
CA ASP A 259 -0.60 -8.00 -16.79
C ASP A 259 -2.07 -7.77 -16.34
N LYS A 260 -2.20 -6.95 -15.27
CA LYS A 260 -3.35 -6.19 -14.75
C LYS A 260 -4.38 -6.97 -13.91
N GLY A 261 -4.88 -6.49 -12.77
CA GLY A 261 -4.73 -5.20 -12.08
C GLY A 261 -5.82 -5.10 -11.00
N GLY A 262 -5.63 -4.28 -9.95
CA GLY A 262 -6.65 -4.01 -8.93
C GLY A 262 -6.09 -3.84 -7.52
N ALA A 263 -5.47 -2.70 -7.22
CA ALA A 263 -5.17 -2.27 -5.85
C ALA A 263 -5.48 -0.79 -5.76
N LYS A 264 -6.66 -0.45 -5.21
CA LYS A 264 -7.01 0.88 -4.73
C LYS A 264 -7.51 0.72 -3.29
N ASP A 265 -7.45 1.81 -2.52
CA ASP A 265 -7.91 2.00 -1.13
C ASP A 265 -6.98 1.53 0.01
N TRP A 266 -5.99 2.39 0.32
CA TRP A 266 -5.23 2.38 1.58
C TRP A 266 -5.03 3.80 2.15
N LEU A 267 -6.08 4.60 2.23
CA LEU A 267 -5.97 6.03 2.60
C LEU A 267 -6.75 6.54 3.83
N PHE A 268 -7.77 5.85 4.37
CA PHE A 268 -8.56 6.44 5.47
C PHE A 268 -9.06 5.39 6.48
N ALA A 269 -8.38 5.29 7.63
CA ALA A 269 -8.94 4.94 8.94
C ALA A 269 -7.82 4.65 9.96
N VAL A 270 -7.23 5.71 10.53
CA VAL A 270 -6.86 5.72 11.95
C VAL A 270 -7.15 7.13 12.44
N ASP A 271 -8.17 7.30 13.26
CA ASP A 271 -8.28 8.46 14.14
C ASP A 271 -7.09 8.39 15.10
N ILE A 272 -6.02 9.11 14.77
CA ILE A 272 -4.94 9.37 15.71
C ILE A 272 -5.37 10.61 16.48
N GLU A 273 -5.45 10.45 17.81
CA GLU A 273 -5.59 11.49 18.82
C GLU A 273 -4.77 12.76 18.53
N PRO A 274 -5.09 13.91 19.14
CA PRO A 274 -4.47 15.18 18.81
C PRO A 274 -2.95 15.04 18.83
N VAL A 275 -2.29 15.69 17.86
CA VAL A 275 -0.83 15.87 17.83
C VAL A 275 -0.35 16.04 19.25
N ASP A 276 0.54 15.15 19.72
CA ASP A 276 1.19 15.27 21.02
C ASP A 276 1.86 16.65 21.04
N ALA A 277 1.20 17.63 21.67
CA ALA A 277 1.53 19.05 21.58
C ALA A 277 2.91 19.38 22.19
N THR A 278 3.58 18.36 22.72
CA THR A 278 4.91 18.41 23.30
C THR A 278 6.03 18.10 22.28
N ALA A 279 5.72 17.43 21.17
CA ALA A 279 6.68 17.11 20.12
C ALA A 279 6.99 18.36 19.28
N ARG A 280 8.27 18.75 19.18
CA ARG A 280 8.70 19.90 18.38
C ARG A 280 9.92 19.54 17.53
N PRO A 281 10.10 20.17 16.36
CA PRO A 281 11.35 20.05 15.63
C PRO A 281 12.50 20.60 16.47
N ALA A 282 13.70 20.11 16.22
CA ALA A 282 14.88 20.53 16.97
C ALA A 282 15.31 21.98 16.69
N SER A 283 14.79 22.58 15.62
CA SER A 283 14.96 24.00 15.28
C SER A 283 13.68 24.51 14.64
N ALA A 284 13.37 25.78 14.84
CA ALA A 284 12.23 26.40 14.18
C ALA A 284 12.41 26.39 12.64
N PRO A 285 11.33 26.25 11.87
CA PRO A 285 11.37 26.40 10.42
C PRO A 285 11.97 27.75 10.03
N LEU A 286 12.77 27.79 8.95
CA LEU A 286 13.20 29.07 8.39
C LEU A 286 11.97 29.82 7.84
N PRO A 287 11.89 31.14 8.05
CA PRO A 287 10.82 31.94 7.47
C PRO A 287 10.96 32.00 5.94
N ASP A 288 9.84 32.18 5.24
CA ASP A 288 9.78 32.08 3.77
C ASP A 288 10.66 33.13 3.05
N ASP A 289 10.91 34.28 3.67
CA ASP A 289 11.79 35.34 3.19
C ASP A 289 13.29 35.00 3.28
N ALA A 290 13.66 34.05 4.15
CA ALA A 290 15.02 33.54 4.29
C ALA A 290 15.35 32.41 3.31
N LEU A 291 14.37 31.92 2.55
CA LEU A 291 14.51 30.85 1.56
C LEU A 291 14.54 31.42 0.14
N PRO A 292 15.36 30.87 -0.78
CA PRO A 292 15.30 31.27 -2.19
C PRO A 292 13.89 31.04 -2.74
N PRO A 293 13.34 31.85 -3.66
CA PRO A 293 11.99 31.63 -4.18
C PRO A 293 11.86 30.28 -4.88
N LEU A 294 10.69 29.63 -4.77
CA LEU A 294 10.38 28.45 -5.58
C LEU A 294 10.39 28.84 -7.07
N PRO A 295 11.12 28.11 -7.93
CA PRO A 295 11.05 28.31 -9.36
C PRO A 295 9.60 28.17 -9.86
N PRO A 296 9.17 28.95 -10.86
CA PRO A 296 7.79 28.90 -11.36
C PRO A 296 7.48 27.63 -12.15
N ARG A 297 8.50 26.86 -12.56
CA ARG A 297 8.37 25.62 -13.32
C ARG A 297 9.39 24.61 -12.83
N LEU A 298 9.04 23.33 -12.90
CA LEU A 298 10.00 22.24 -12.64
C LEU A 298 11.12 22.26 -13.69
N ALA A 299 12.35 21.96 -13.25
CA ALA A 299 13.52 21.81 -14.10
C ALA A 299 13.55 20.44 -14.79
N GLY A 300 13.10 19.38 -14.09
CA GLY A 300 13.04 18.01 -14.60
C GLY A 300 11.62 17.46 -14.73
N PRO A 301 11.47 16.32 -15.42
CA PRO A 301 10.20 15.60 -15.44
C PRO A 301 9.83 15.13 -14.01
N PRO A 302 8.55 15.24 -13.61
CA PRO A 302 8.10 14.88 -12.26
C PRO A 302 8.05 13.37 -12.00
N PHE A 303 7.91 12.55 -13.05
CA PHE A 303 7.84 11.09 -13.03
C PHE A 303 8.20 10.51 -14.42
N GLY A 304 8.34 9.19 -14.52
CA GLY A 304 8.74 8.53 -15.76
C GLY A 304 10.25 8.39 -15.89
N ALA A 305 10.85 8.87 -16.97
CA ALA A 305 12.30 8.85 -17.17
C ALA A 305 12.90 10.25 -16.95
N GLY A 306 14.06 10.31 -16.28
CA GLY A 306 14.84 11.52 -16.10
C GLY A 306 15.47 11.99 -17.41
N GLN A 307 16.15 13.15 -17.35
CA GLN A 307 16.88 13.69 -18.50
C GLN A 307 18.02 12.76 -18.96
N ASP A 308 18.51 11.89 -18.09
CA ASP A 308 19.50 10.85 -18.35
C ASP A 308 18.89 9.56 -18.96
N GLY A 309 17.59 9.54 -19.21
CA GLY A 309 16.85 8.38 -19.71
C GLY A 309 16.62 7.28 -18.67
N ARG A 310 17.04 7.47 -17.41
CA ARG A 310 16.83 6.47 -16.36
C ARG A 310 15.45 6.65 -15.71
N PRO A 311 14.78 5.58 -15.28
CA PRO A 311 13.52 5.69 -14.56
C PRO A 311 13.69 6.49 -13.25
N ILE A 312 12.78 7.44 -13.00
CA ILE A 312 12.72 8.23 -11.77
C ILE A 312 12.19 7.34 -10.64
N ARG A 313 13.00 7.14 -9.59
CA ARG A 313 12.69 6.27 -8.43
C ARG A 313 12.92 6.96 -7.07
N GLN A 314 13.00 8.28 -7.09
CA GLN A 314 13.56 9.07 -6.00
C GLN A 314 12.66 9.10 -4.77
N THR A 315 11.34 9.22 -4.96
CA THR A 315 10.35 9.04 -3.89
C THR A 315 9.14 8.28 -4.37
N THR A 316 8.46 7.59 -3.47
CA THR A 316 7.18 6.93 -3.74
C THR A 316 6.01 7.85 -3.40
N SER A 317 4.85 7.59 -4.00
CA SER A 317 3.58 8.21 -3.61
C SER A 317 3.27 7.98 -2.14
N SER A 318 3.63 6.82 -1.58
CA SER A 318 3.54 6.58 -0.14
C SER A 318 4.41 7.52 0.71
N GLY A 319 5.56 7.98 0.18
CA GLY A 319 6.44 8.94 0.84
C GLY A 319 5.87 10.36 0.92
N ILE A 320 5.03 10.76 -0.04
CA ILE A 320 4.33 12.05 -0.03
C ILE A 320 2.93 11.98 0.60
N ALA A 321 2.31 10.79 0.63
CA ALA A 321 0.95 10.59 1.12
C ALA A 321 0.76 11.05 2.58
N GLY A 322 1.78 10.93 3.43
CA GLY A 322 1.71 11.45 4.80
C GLY A 322 1.56 12.97 4.87
N GLY A 323 2.18 13.71 3.93
CA GLY A 323 1.98 15.15 3.79
C GLY A 323 0.58 15.50 3.31
N LEU A 324 0.07 14.76 2.32
CA LEU A 324 -1.30 14.97 1.80
C LEU A 324 -2.37 14.71 2.87
N ARG A 325 -2.22 13.64 3.65
CA ARG A 325 -3.11 13.34 4.79
C ARG A 325 -3.06 14.44 5.83
N PHE A 326 -1.86 14.91 6.18
CA PHE A 326 -1.74 15.95 7.20
C PHE A 326 -2.34 17.29 6.72
N MET A 327 -2.15 17.66 5.46
CA MET A 327 -2.83 18.81 4.85
C MET A 327 -4.36 18.67 4.94
N HIS A 328 -4.89 17.51 4.58
CA HIS A 328 -6.30 17.18 4.64
C HIS A 328 -6.86 17.30 6.08
N ASP A 329 -6.12 16.83 7.08
CA ASP A 329 -6.47 16.98 8.50
C ASP A 329 -6.47 18.45 8.95
N CYS A 330 -5.50 19.25 8.52
CA CYS A 330 -5.43 20.68 8.84
C CYS A 330 -6.62 21.43 8.27
N VAL A 331 -6.93 21.25 7.00
CA VAL A 331 -8.08 21.87 6.34
C VAL A 331 -9.39 21.45 7.02
N GLY A 332 -9.52 20.18 7.38
CA GLY A 332 -10.71 19.71 8.09
C GLY A 332 -10.88 20.33 9.48
N ARG A 333 -9.78 20.48 10.24
CA ARG A 333 -9.79 21.15 11.55
C ARG A 333 -10.14 22.63 11.43
N GLN A 334 -9.51 23.35 10.50
CA GLN A 334 -9.79 24.76 10.22
C GLN A 334 -11.27 24.95 9.86
N LYS A 335 -11.77 24.16 8.91
CA LYS A 335 -13.18 24.21 8.52
C LYS A 335 -14.10 23.90 9.69
N SER A 336 -13.79 22.91 10.51
CA SER A 336 -14.59 22.59 11.70
C SER A 336 -14.63 23.73 12.72
N GLN A 337 -13.55 24.52 12.85
CA GLN A 337 -13.48 25.68 13.76
C GLN A 337 -14.25 26.89 13.21
N GLU A 338 -14.30 27.06 11.89
CA GLU A 338 -15.09 28.11 11.23
C GLU A 338 -16.61 27.85 11.29
N LEU A 339 -17.03 26.58 11.35
CA LEU A 339 -18.44 26.20 11.29
C LEU A 339 -19.19 26.44 12.62
N PRO A 340 -20.40 27.04 12.60
CA PRO A 340 -21.21 27.31 13.79
C PRO A 340 -21.46 26.09 14.67
N ALA A 341 -21.31 26.22 15.99
CA ALA A 341 -21.39 25.11 16.96
C ALA A 341 -22.75 24.37 16.96
N ASP A 342 -23.81 25.05 16.55
CA ASP A 342 -25.20 24.58 16.46
C ASP A 342 -25.55 23.89 15.13
N MET A 343 -24.64 23.88 14.16
CA MET A 343 -24.83 23.22 12.87
C MET A 343 -25.04 21.70 13.03
N PRO A 344 -26.02 21.09 12.33
CA PRO A 344 -26.24 19.64 12.35
C PRO A 344 -24.97 18.86 12.00
N ALA A 345 -24.73 17.74 12.70
CA ALA A 345 -23.50 16.96 12.57
C ALA A 345 -23.26 16.44 11.14
N GLU A 346 -24.32 16.07 10.42
CA GLU A 346 -24.20 15.59 9.03
C GLU A 346 -23.83 16.72 8.07
N GLU A 347 -24.46 17.89 8.21
CA GLU A 347 -24.12 19.05 7.40
C GLU A 347 -22.68 19.52 7.68
N ARG A 348 -22.29 19.54 8.97
CA ARG A 348 -20.90 19.83 9.38
C ARG A 348 -19.90 18.87 8.72
N ARG A 349 -20.20 17.56 8.69
CA ARG A 349 -19.35 16.56 8.02
C ARG A 349 -19.24 16.82 6.52
N MET A 350 -20.36 17.05 5.84
CA MET A 350 -20.36 17.33 4.39
C MET A 350 -19.51 18.55 4.04
N ARG A 351 -19.65 19.65 4.79
CA ARG A 351 -18.87 20.89 4.58
C ARG A 351 -17.37 20.69 4.80
N ILE A 352 -16.99 19.86 5.77
CA ILE A 352 -15.59 19.51 6.04
C ILE A 352 -15.02 18.69 4.87
N VAL A 353 -15.73 17.64 4.43
CA VAL A 353 -15.31 16.79 3.31
C VAL A 353 -15.20 17.58 2.01
N GLU A 354 -16.16 18.48 1.76
CA GLU A 354 -16.13 19.37 0.59
C GLU A 354 -14.88 20.26 0.60
N ALA A 355 -14.58 20.92 1.72
CA ALA A 355 -13.39 21.78 1.85
C ALA A 355 -12.09 20.99 1.67
N GLN A 356 -12.03 19.78 2.21
CA GLN A 356 -10.88 18.88 2.05
C GLN A 356 -10.69 18.43 0.58
N SER A 357 -11.79 18.13 -0.11
CA SER A 357 -11.77 17.78 -1.55
C SER A 357 -11.29 18.96 -2.39
N GLN A 358 -11.79 20.17 -2.13
CA GLN A 358 -11.37 21.40 -2.80
C GLN A 358 -9.89 21.72 -2.56
N ALA A 359 -9.38 21.45 -1.36
CA ALA A 359 -7.95 21.61 -1.06
C ALA A 359 -7.07 20.68 -1.90
N LEU A 360 -7.50 19.42 -2.10
CA LEU A 360 -6.78 18.48 -2.96
C LEU A 360 -6.84 18.89 -4.45
N ASP A 361 -7.98 19.42 -4.92
CA ASP A 361 -8.07 20.01 -6.27
C ASP A 361 -7.13 21.19 -6.44
N SER A 362 -7.12 22.10 -5.47
CA SER A 362 -6.24 23.26 -5.48
C SER A 362 -4.78 22.83 -5.57
N LEU A 363 -4.38 21.82 -4.77
CA LEU A 363 -3.05 21.25 -4.83
C LEU A 363 -2.72 20.69 -6.23
N VAL A 364 -3.59 19.85 -6.79
CA VAL A 364 -3.39 19.25 -8.13
C VAL A 364 -3.32 20.33 -9.22
N ALA A 365 -4.18 21.34 -9.16
CA ALA A 365 -4.17 22.45 -10.10
C ALA A 365 -2.86 23.25 -10.03
N ARG A 366 -2.37 23.53 -8.81
CA ARG A 366 -1.07 24.21 -8.61
C ARG A 366 0.09 23.36 -9.10
N LEU A 367 0.08 22.06 -8.86
CA LEU A 367 1.09 21.13 -9.38
C LEU A 367 1.08 21.08 -10.91
N ASN A 368 -0.09 21.01 -11.53
CA ASN A 368 -0.19 21.03 -12.99
C ASN A 368 0.25 22.37 -13.59
N SER A 369 0.06 23.49 -12.88
CA SER A 369 0.49 24.82 -13.36
C SER A 369 2.01 24.99 -13.45
N VAL A 370 2.78 24.21 -12.68
CA VAL A 370 4.26 24.25 -12.71
C VAL A 370 4.86 23.29 -13.73
N PHE A 371 4.03 22.46 -14.38
CA PHE A 371 4.48 21.56 -15.44
C PHE A 371 4.57 22.30 -16.78
N PRO A 372 5.76 22.36 -17.41
CA PRO A 372 5.90 23.00 -18.72
C PRO A 372 5.22 22.19 -19.84
N ASP A 373 5.02 20.89 -19.64
CA ASP A 373 4.53 19.95 -20.64
C ASP A 373 3.24 19.27 -20.16
N PRO A 374 2.10 19.44 -20.88
CA PRO A 374 0.81 18.87 -20.51
C PRO A 374 0.80 17.35 -20.34
N ARG A 375 1.75 16.63 -20.94
CA ARG A 375 1.86 15.16 -20.81
C ARG A 375 2.13 14.70 -19.38
N TYR A 376 2.67 15.58 -18.54
CA TYR A 376 2.92 15.29 -17.14
C TYR A 376 1.78 15.74 -16.22
N HIS A 377 0.67 16.25 -16.77
CA HIS A 377 -0.49 16.59 -15.94
C HIS A 377 -1.00 15.37 -15.19
N ILE A 378 -1.19 15.55 -13.89
CA ILE A 378 -1.63 14.49 -12.99
C ILE A 378 -3.09 14.72 -12.58
N ALA A 379 -3.80 13.61 -12.41
CA ALA A 379 -5.08 13.57 -11.72
C ALA A 379 -4.86 13.22 -10.24
N ARG A 380 -5.89 13.47 -9.41
CA ARG A 380 -5.92 13.09 -7.99
C ARG A 380 -5.51 11.62 -7.79
N ASP A 381 -6.13 10.73 -8.56
CA ASP A 381 -5.88 9.29 -8.49
C ASP A 381 -4.42 8.92 -8.76
N TYR A 382 -3.77 9.61 -9.69
CA TYR A 382 -2.38 9.35 -10.03
C TYR A 382 -1.43 9.81 -8.91
N LEU A 383 -1.72 10.95 -8.28
CA LEU A 383 -0.95 11.45 -7.13
C LEU A 383 -1.05 10.52 -5.92
N LEU A 384 -2.19 9.85 -5.76
CA LEU A 384 -2.51 9.00 -4.62
C LEU A 384 -2.18 7.52 -4.83
N ASP A 385 -1.87 7.08 -6.05
CA ASP A 385 -1.54 5.68 -6.34
C ASP A 385 -0.19 5.30 -5.68
N PRO A 386 -0.17 4.39 -4.69
CA PRO A 386 1.03 4.05 -3.94
C PRO A 386 2.16 3.46 -4.81
N LYS A 387 1.84 2.99 -6.02
CA LYS A 387 2.82 2.43 -6.95
C LYS A 387 3.62 3.51 -7.66
N ASN A 388 3.13 4.73 -7.72
CA ASN A 388 3.74 5.83 -8.48
C ASN A 388 5.02 6.34 -7.81
N TYR A 389 6.05 6.55 -8.63
CA TYR A 389 7.30 7.17 -8.25
C TYR A 389 7.38 8.59 -8.79
N PHE A 390 8.01 9.45 -8.01
CA PHE A 390 8.19 10.86 -8.34
C PHE A 390 9.62 11.32 -8.08
N SER A 391 9.99 12.43 -8.70
CA SER A 391 11.25 13.11 -8.45
C SER A 391 11.25 13.81 -7.08
N HIS A 392 12.43 14.00 -6.50
CA HIS A 392 12.64 14.80 -5.29
C HIS A 392 12.22 16.26 -5.50
N GLU A 393 12.41 16.78 -6.71
CA GLU A 393 11.94 18.12 -7.09
C GLU A 393 10.42 18.17 -6.99
N PHE A 394 9.71 17.25 -7.65
CA PHE A 394 8.25 17.19 -7.56
C PHE A 394 7.76 17.03 -6.12
N ALA A 395 8.39 16.15 -5.34
CA ALA A 395 8.05 15.94 -3.94
C ALA A 395 8.20 17.22 -3.08
N LEU A 396 9.19 18.07 -3.38
CA LEU A 396 9.35 19.37 -2.76
C LEU A 396 8.16 20.29 -3.07
N TYR A 397 7.75 20.40 -4.34
CA TYR A 397 6.58 21.21 -4.73
C TYR A 397 5.29 20.73 -4.05
N VAL A 398 5.05 19.40 -4.02
CA VAL A 398 3.91 18.82 -3.30
C VAL A 398 3.93 19.25 -1.83
N SER A 399 5.10 19.19 -1.20
CA SER A 399 5.27 19.52 0.22
C SER A 399 5.04 20.99 0.51
N GLU A 400 5.57 21.89 -0.34
CA GLU A 400 5.44 23.34 -0.17
C GLU A 400 4.00 23.80 -0.41
N PHE A 401 3.36 23.32 -1.49
CA PHE A 401 1.96 23.66 -1.74
C PHE A 401 1.03 23.09 -0.68
N ALA A 402 1.30 21.88 -0.18
CA ALA A 402 0.53 21.31 0.92
C ALA A 402 0.74 22.08 2.24
N ARG A 403 1.95 22.54 2.54
CA ARG A 403 2.24 23.43 3.67
C ARG A 403 1.43 24.71 3.57
N GLU A 404 1.50 25.40 2.43
CA GLU A 404 0.78 26.66 2.22
C GLU A 404 -0.74 26.49 2.35
N ILE A 405 -1.32 25.43 1.77
CA ILE A 405 -2.75 25.12 1.89
C ILE A 405 -3.11 24.79 3.35
N SER A 406 -2.24 24.07 4.06
CA SER A 406 -2.48 23.70 5.46
C SER A 406 -2.40 24.87 6.43
N GLY A 407 -1.65 25.93 6.09
CA GLY A 407 -1.37 27.07 6.97
C GLY A 407 -0.53 26.72 8.22
N ASP A 408 0.04 25.52 8.32
CA ASP A 408 0.86 25.09 9.46
C ASP A 408 2.34 25.44 9.24
N PRO A 409 2.96 26.32 10.05
CA PRO A 409 4.38 26.65 9.90
C PRO A 409 5.29 25.44 10.16
N ASP A 410 4.90 24.53 11.05
CA ASP A 410 5.64 23.31 11.39
C ASP A 410 5.17 22.09 10.58
N PHE A 411 4.45 22.34 9.47
CA PHE A 411 3.83 21.31 8.62
C PHE A 411 4.74 20.12 8.35
N ASN A 412 6.00 20.38 7.96
CA ASN A 412 6.94 19.33 7.58
C ASN A 412 7.30 18.42 8.77
N PHE A 413 7.41 18.97 9.98
CA PHE A 413 7.62 18.15 11.18
C PHE A 413 6.36 17.36 11.54
N HIS A 414 5.20 18.02 11.60
CA HIS A 414 3.95 17.38 12.00
C HIS A 414 3.49 16.30 11.03
N ARG A 415 3.64 16.49 9.72
CA ARG A 415 3.39 15.42 8.75
C ARG A 415 4.32 14.23 8.97
N GLY A 416 5.56 14.48 9.40
CA GLY A 416 6.56 13.45 9.70
C GLY A 416 6.06 12.50 10.77
N LEU A 417 5.47 13.04 11.85
CA LEU A 417 4.86 12.25 12.93
C LEU A 417 3.78 11.27 12.43
N LYS A 418 3.08 11.62 11.34
CA LYS A 418 2.01 10.83 10.72
C LYS A 418 2.45 10.04 9.48
N SER A 419 3.74 10.08 9.14
CA SER A 419 4.30 9.46 7.92
C SER A 419 4.96 8.12 8.18
N VAL A 420 4.98 7.62 9.43
CA VAL A 420 5.52 6.28 9.73
C VAL A 420 4.58 5.21 9.18
N PRO A 421 5.02 4.33 8.27
CA PRO A 421 4.16 3.27 7.74
C PRO A 421 3.72 2.31 8.87
N ALA A 422 2.41 2.04 8.98
CA ALA A 422 1.87 1.07 9.95
C ALA A 422 2.53 -0.33 9.82
N ALA A 423 2.92 -0.63 8.60
CA ALA A 423 3.79 -1.72 8.19
C ALA A 423 5.11 -1.77 8.99
N LEU A 424 5.88 -0.67 9.00
CA LEU A 424 7.16 -0.57 9.69
C LEU A 424 7.02 -0.72 11.21
N LEU A 425 5.90 -0.24 11.78
CA LEU A 425 5.57 -0.43 13.19
C LEU A 425 5.25 -1.90 13.51
N ALA A 426 4.51 -2.58 12.63
CA ALA A 426 4.18 -4.00 12.82
C ALA A 426 5.43 -4.89 12.79
N LEU A 427 6.41 -4.56 11.93
CA LEU A 427 7.70 -5.26 11.83
C LEU A 427 8.59 -5.07 13.06
N THR A 428 8.55 -3.88 13.65
CA THR A 428 9.42 -3.50 14.77
C THR A 428 8.78 -3.77 16.13
N ARG A 429 7.48 -4.09 16.18
CA ARG A 429 6.75 -4.47 17.41
C ARG A 429 7.38 -5.58 18.27
N PRO A 430 8.01 -6.65 17.72
CA PRO A 430 8.70 -7.65 18.55
C PRO A 430 10.08 -7.19 19.03
N LEU A 431 10.57 -6.04 18.56
CA LEU A 431 11.87 -5.48 18.89
C LEU A 431 11.73 -4.49 20.05
N SER A 432 12.80 -4.31 20.84
CA SER A 432 12.87 -3.20 21.80
C SER A 432 13.04 -1.87 21.06
N LEU A 433 12.69 -0.73 21.68
CA LEU A 433 12.90 0.59 21.07
C LEU A 433 14.34 0.81 20.59
N GLN A 434 15.33 0.32 21.34
CA GLN A 434 16.73 0.37 20.93
C GLN A 434 16.97 -0.37 19.60
N GLN A 435 16.37 -1.55 19.44
CA GLN A 435 16.45 -2.35 18.22
C GLN A 435 15.64 -1.71 17.07
N CYS A 436 14.49 -1.09 17.37
CA CYS A 436 13.72 -0.31 16.40
C CYS A 436 14.58 0.79 15.77
N TYR A 437 15.22 1.63 16.59
CA TYR A 437 16.12 2.68 16.09
C TYR A 437 17.37 2.16 15.38
N ALA A 438 17.81 0.93 15.67
CA ALA A 438 18.94 0.31 14.96
C ALA A 438 18.58 -0.14 13.53
N VAL A 439 17.30 -0.41 13.26
CA VAL A 439 16.83 -0.99 11.99
C VAL A 439 16.04 0.01 11.14
N ILE A 440 15.21 0.86 11.76
CA ILE A 440 14.32 1.81 11.08
C ILE A 440 15.05 2.70 10.07
N PRO A 441 16.20 3.32 10.39
CA PRO A 441 16.86 4.22 9.44
C PRO A 441 17.36 3.50 8.18
N ARG A 442 17.79 2.23 8.30
CA ARG A 442 18.18 1.39 7.16
C ARG A 442 16.99 0.90 6.34
N LEU A 443 15.86 0.63 6.98
CA LEU A 443 14.62 0.34 6.24
C LEU A 443 14.07 1.60 5.54
N ALA A 444 14.26 2.77 6.15
CA ALA A 444 13.87 4.04 5.57
C ALA A 444 14.68 4.37 4.31
N THR A 445 15.98 4.02 4.24
CA THR A 445 16.81 4.19 3.02
C THR A 445 16.33 3.36 1.83
N LYS A 446 15.52 2.33 2.06
CA LYS A 446 14.93 1.49 1.00
C LYS A 446 13.64 2.09 0.43
N VAL A 447 12.90 2.84 1.24
CA VAL A 447 11.64 3.50 0.82
C VAL A 447 11.88 4.93 0.34
N THR A 448 12.94 5.56 0.86
CA THR A 448 13.39 6.91 0.52
C THR A 448 14.86 6.81 0.14
N GLU A 449 15.34 7.45 -0.93
CA GLU A 449 16.78 7.48 -1.24
C GLU A 449 17.65 8.24 -0.20
N ALA A 450 17.11 8.51 0.98
CA ALA A 450 17.79 9.14 2.09
C ALA A 450 18.83 8.19 2.68
N ASP A 451 20.06 8.66 2.86
CA ASP A 451 21.12 7.90 3.50
C ASP A 451 21.13 8.19 5.01
N PHE A 452 20.64 7.23 5.79
CA PHE A 452 20.67 7.30 7.24
C PHE A 452 21.69 6.34 7.84
N GLN A 453 22.44 6.85 8.83
CA GLN A 453 23.38 6.10 9.63
C GLN A 453 22.98 6.14 11.10
N VAL A 454 22.96 4.96 11.72
CA VAL A 454 22.78 4.85 13.17
C VAL A 454 24.15 5.03 13.81
N VAL A 455 24.35 6.14 14.53
CA VAL A 455 25.61 6.45 15.21
C VAL A 455 25.67 5.73 16.56
N LYS A 456 24.57 5.78 17.33
CA LYS A 456 24.49 5.17 18.66
C LYS A 456 23.04 4.88 19.03
N THR A 457 22.79 3.74 19.66
CA THR A 457 21.51 3.46 20.31
C THR A 457 21.74 3.03 21.75
N THR A 458 20.92 3.57 22.65
CA THR A 458 20.86 3.21 24.07
C THR A 458 19.43 2.81 24.42
N ARG A 459 19.16 2.52 25.70
CA ARG A 459 17.82 2.14 26.16
C ARG A 459 16.81 3.31 26.13
N ASN A 460 17.28 4.55 26.15
CA ASN A 460 16.47 5.75 26.25
C ASN A 460 16.87 6.87 25.28
N SER A 461 17.84 6.60 24.40
CA SER A 461 18.23 7.53 23.36
C SER A 461 18.75 6.85 22.10
N ALA A 462 18.62 7.53 20.96
CA ALA A 462 19.24 7.13 19.70
C ALA A 462 19.82 8.34 18.98
N VAL A 463 21.03 8.21 18.44
CA VAL A 463 21.69 9.22 17.62
C VAL A 463 21.69 8.74 16.19
N ILE A 464 20.98 9.47 15.33
CA ILE A 464 20.83 9.17 13.90
C ILE A 464 21.45 10.32 13.09
N ARG A 465 22.20 9.95 12.06
CA ARG A 465 22.82 10.86 11.10
C ARG A 465 22.16 10.69 9.74
N TRP A 466 21.91 11.79 9.04
CA TRP A 466 21.41 11.82 7.67
C TRP A 466 22.43 12.52 6.77
N LEU A 467 22.82 11.87 5.67
CA LEU A 467 23.72 12.41 4.67
C LEU A 467 22.91 12.85 3.43
N PRO A 468 22.68 14.16 3.23
CA PRO A 468 21.81 14.64 2.16
C PRO A 468 22.48 14.63 0.78
N ALA A 469 23.81 14.48 0.70
CA ALA A 469 24.59 14.67 -0.52
C ALA A 469 24.04 13.90 -1.74
N ARG A 470 23.64 12.64 -1.56
CA ARG A 470 23.07 11.81 -2.64
C ARG A 470 21.74 12.34 -3.18
N GLN A 471 20.90 12.91 -2.31
CA GLN A 471 19.60 13.47 -2.69
C GLN A 471 19.78 14.86 -3.31
N LEU A 472 20.68 15.67 -2.77
CA LEU A 472 21.02 16.99 -3.31
C LEU A 472 21.66 16.89 -4.70
N ALA A 473 22.48 15.87 -4.97
CA ALA A 473 23.06 15.65 -6.30
C ALA A 473 22.01 15.42 -7.41
N GLN A 474 20.77 15.08 -7.04
CA GLN A 474 19.66 14.84 -7.96
C GLN A 474 18.74 16.07 -8.11
N LEU A 475 19.07 17.17 -7.44
CA LEU A 475 18.31 18.40 -7.41
C LEU A 475 19.16 19.55 -7.96
N PRO A 476 18.53 20.53 -8.66
CA PRO A 476 19.18 21.80 -8.95
C PRO A 476 19.69 22.47 -7.67
N GLU A 477 20.88 23.08 -7.73
CA GLU A 477 21.51 23.76 -6.58
C GLU A 477 20.61 24.84 -5.96
N SER A 478 19.80 25.52 -6.80
CA SER A 478 18.82 26.51 -6.35
C SER A 478 17.76 25.95 -5.40
N LEU A 479 17.48 24.65 -5.47
CA LEU A 479 16.49 23.97 -4.63
C LEU A 479 17.08 23.31 -3.39
N HIS A 480 18.41 23.20 -3.27
CA HIS A 480 19.05 22.47 -2.16
C HIS A 480 18.61 23.00 -0.80
N ARG A 481 18.62 24.33 -0.62
CA ARG A 481 18.25 24.96 0.66
C ARG A 481 16.78 24.72 1.02
N ARG A 482 15.86 24.81 0.04
CA ARG A 482 14.43 24.50 0.26
C ARG A 482 14.20 23.03 0.55
N TYR A 483 14.89 22.15 -0.19
CA TYR A 483 14.80 20.72 0.03
C TYR A 483 15.26 20.33 1.44
N LEU A 484 16.38 20.87 1.91
CA LEU A 484 16.86 20.67 3.29
C LEU A 484 15.86 21.20 4.32
N ASN A 485 15.28 22.38 4.11
CA ASN A 485 14.27 22.97 4.98
C ASN A 485 12.97 22.14 5.06
N MET A 486 12.65 21.38 4.00
CA MET A 486 11.51 20.47 3.96
C MET A 486 11.83 19.09 4.52
N ALA A 487 12.92 18.47 4.07
CA ALA A 487 13.24 17.07 4.37
C ALA A 487 13.75 16.88 5.81
N CYS A 488 14.59 17.80 6.31
CA CYS A 488 15.15 17.73 7.66
C CYS A 488 14.07 17.60 8.75
N PRO A 489 13.11 18.55 8.89
CA PRO A 489 12.04 18.43 9.88
C PRO A 489 11.12 17.24 9.61
N THR A 490 10.90 16.84 8.35
CA THR A 490 10.12 15.64 8.01
C THR A 490 10.75 14.38 8.62
N TYR A 491 12.06 14.19 8.45
CA TYR A 491 12.76 13.03 9.01
C TYR A 491 12.82 13.06 10.53
N GLN A 492 12.99 14.25 11.13
CA GLN A 492 12.88 14.41 12.58
C GLN A 492 11.52 13.95 13.10
N GLY A 493 10.42 14.37 12.44
CA GLY A 493 9.07 13.95 12.81
C GLY A 493 8.85 12.44 12.70
N VAL A 494 9.30 11.82 11.60
CA VAL A 494 9.19 10.36 11.40
C VAL A 494 9.88 9.58 12.52
N LEU A 495 11.12 9.97 12.86
CA LEU A 495 11.90 9.29 13.89
C LEU A 495 11.46 9.63 15.31
N ALA A 496 10.87 10.82 15.53
CA ALA A 496 10.32 11.22 16.83
C ALA A 496 9.05 10.45 17.20
N ALA A 497 8.25 10.04 16.22
CA ALA A 497 7.01 9.31 16.48
C ALA A 497 7.21 7.83 16.87
N VAL A 498 8.42 7.28 16.71
CA VAL A 498 8.69 5.84 16.94
C VAL A 498 8.29 5.38 18.35
N PRO A 499 8.66 6.05 19.46
CA PRO A 499 8.28 5.60 20.81
C PRO A 499 6.77 5.62 21.05
N SER A 500 6.07 6.63 20.52
CA SER A 500 4.61 6.74 20.62
C SER A 500 3.90 5.62 19.90
N LEU A 501 4.36 5.32 18.70
CA LEU A 501 3.72 4.32 17.87
C LEU A 501 4.05 2.88 18.29
N HIS A 502 5.19 2.67 18.97
CA HIS A 502 5.67 1.35 19.38
C HIS A 502 5.27 0.96 20.81
N GLU A 503 5.49 1.84 21.80
CA GLU A 503 5.21 1.58 23.22
C GLU A 503 4.12 2.48 23.82
N GLY A 504 3.50 3.38 23.03
CA GLY A 504 2.52 4.34 23.55
C GLY A 504 3.13 5.44 24.42
N LEU A 505 4.45 5.66 24.32
CA LEU A 505 5.16 6.72 25.05
C LEU A 505 4.93 8.10 24.39
N PRO A 506 5.22 9.21 25.08
CA PRO A 506 5.31 10.51 24.41
C PRO A 506 6.32 10.47 23.27
N ALA A 507 6.13 11.32 22.26
CA ALA A 507 7.06 11.39 21.13
C ALA A 507 8.48 11.70 21.62
N ALA A 508 9.50 11.17 20.94
CA ALA A 508 10.88 11.41 21.35
C ALA A 508 11.21 12.90 21.25
N ARG A 509 11.89 13.43 22.25
CA ARG A 509 12.48 14.77 22.18
C ARG A 509 13.66 14.73 21.22
N VAL A 510 13.66 15.65 20.25
CA VAL A 510 14.71 15.77 19.24
C VAL A 510 15.70 16.86 19.63
N HIS A 511 16.97 16.52 19.72
CA HIS A 511 18.07 17.47 19.91
C HIS A 511 18.98 17.45 18.68
N GLN A 512 19.13 18.58 18.00
CA GLN A 512 19.98 18.70 16.81
C GLN A 512 21.43 18.97 17.21
N ARG A 513 22.34 18.15 16.69
CA ARG A 513 23.79 18.28 16.91
C ARG A 513 24.47 18.96 15.73
N CYS A 514 24.09 18.60 14.51
CA CYS A 514 24.58 19.17 13.25
C CYS A 514 23.40 19.34 12.27
N CYS A 515 23.49 20.30 11.34
CA CYS A 515 22.48 20.51 10.32
C CYS A 515 23.06 21.04 9.01
N ALA A 516 22.84 20.29 7.93
CA ALA A 516 23.25 20.70 6.59
C ALA A 516 22.61 22.01 6.12
N LEU A 517 21.45 22.38 6.67
CA LEU A 517 20.83 23.69 6.38
C LEU A 517 21.67 24.88 6.88
N HIS A 518 22.54 24.65 7.88
CA HIS A 518 23.47 25.64 8.42
C HIS A 518 24.89 25.53 7.83
N GLY A 519 25.08 24.69 6.81
CA GLY A 519 26.37 24.51 6.13
C GLY A 519 27.20 23.32 6.60
N ASP A 520 26.69 22.48 7.51
CA ASP A 520 27.34 21.22 7.86
C ASP A 520 27.24 20.19 6.71
N GLU A 521 28.11 19.18 6.69
CA GLU A 521 28.08 18.12 5.66
C GLU A 521 26.87 17.18 5.82
N TYR A 522 26.34 17.06 7.04
CA TYR A 522 25.25 16.14 7.39
C TYR A 522 24.34 16.75 8.47
N CYS A 523 23.15 16.17 8.62
CA CYS A 523 22.32 16.42 9.79
C CYS A 523 22.51 15.29 10.81
N GLU A 524 22.61 15.63 12.09
CA GLU A 524 22.70 14.64 13.17
C GLU A 524 21.76 15.03 14.30
N TRP A 525 20.95 14.06 14.74
CA TRP A 525 19.93 14.27 15.76
C TRP A 525 20.03 13.21 16.85
N GLU A 526 19.90 13.63 18.09
CA GLU A 526 19.69 12.77 19.25
C GLU A 526 18.21 12.76 19.62
N PHE A 527 17.60 11.58 19.57
CA PHE A 527 16.25 11.30 20.00
C PHE A 527 16.31 10.76 21.43
N THR A 528 15.54 11.34 22.36
CA THR A 528 15.49 10.90 23.76
C THR A 528 14.06 10.63 24.20
N TRP A 529 13.84 9.55 24.94
CA TRP A 529 12.53 9.18 25.48
C TRP A 529 12.65 8.72 26.93
N GLU A 530 11.62 8.98 27.73
CA GLU A 530 11.58 8.55 29.12
C GLU A 530 10.87 7.20 29.22
N MET A 531 11.64 6.13 29.45
CA MET A 531 11.08 4.85 29.83
C MET A 531 10.40 5.04 31.19
N GLY A 532 9.08 4.88 31.25
CA GLY A 532 8.36 4.91 32.52
C GLY A 532 9.07 4.00 33.51
N LYS A 533 9.56 4.55 34.63
CA LYS A 533 10.23 3.76 35.67
C LYS A 533 9.26 2.68 36.09
N ALA A 534 9.45 1.45 35.62
CA ALA A 534 8.73 0.31 36.14
C ALA A 534 8.97 0.34 37.65
N ARG A 535 7.89 0.33 38.45
CA ARG A 535 7.91 0.37 39.93
C ARG A 535 8.56 -0.87 40.57
N VAL A 536 9.49 -1.52 39.85
CA VAL A 536 10.24 -2.71 40.22
C VAL A 536 11.04 -2.49 41.50
N GLY A 537 11.48 -1.26 41.80
CA GLY A 537 12.19 -0.96 43.04
C GLY A 537 11.31 -1.05 44.30
N MET A 538 10.04 -0.69 44.21
CA MET A 538 9.14 -0.69 45.37
C MET A 538 8.65 -2.11 45.68
N GLU A 539 8.37 -2.91 44.65
CA GLU A 539 7.93 -4.30 44.78
C GLU A 539 9.02 -5.21 45.37
N ILE A 540 10.28 -5.05 44.95
CA ILE A 540 11.41 -5.79 45.53
C ILE A 540 11.65 -5.39 46.99
N SER A 541 11.54 -4.09 47.32
CA SER A 541 11.72 -3.59 48.68
C SER A 541 10.61 -4.08 49.62
N ILE A 542 9.36 -4.06 49.16
CA ILE A 542 8.21 -4.63 49.88
C ILE A 542 8.41 -6.14 50.07
N GLY A 543 8.87 -6.86 49.04
CA GLY A 543 9.18 -8.28 49.12
C GLY A 543 10.28 -8.60 50.14
N ILE A 544 11.36 -7.82 50.19
CA ILE A 544 12.45 -7.97 51.18
C ILE A 544 11.94 -7.71 52.60
N VAL A 545 11.18 -6.63 52.80
CA VAL A 545 10.65 -6.27 54.12
C VAL A 545 9.65 -7.32 54.62
N ILE A 546 8.73 -7.79 53.77
CA ILE A 546 7.78 -8.85 54.12
C ILE A 546 8.51 -10.17 54.42
N SER A 547 9.54 -10.51 53.64
CA SER A 547 10.33 -11.72 53.86
C SER A 547 11.12 -11.65 55.17
N ALA A 548 11.71 -10.49 55.49
CA ALA A 548 12.42 -10.27 56.75
C ALA A 548 11.46 -10.28 57.95
N ALA A 549 10.26 -9.71 57.81
CA ALA A 549 9.23 -9.72 58.84
C ALA A 549 8.70 -11.15 59.10
N LEU A 550 8.44 -11.94 58.05
CA LEU A 550 8.03 -13.34 58.17
C LEU A 550 9.14 -14.22 58.78
N LEU A 551 10.40 -13.97 58.43
CA LEU A 551 11.54 -14.65 59.05
C LEU A 551 11.70 -14.28 60.53
N GLY A 552 11.54 -13.00 60.89
CA GLY A 552 11.53 -12.55 62.29
C GLY A 552 10.38 -13.16 63.09
N TYR A 553 9.18 -13.24 62.49
CA TYR A 553 7.99 -13.83 63.10
C TYR A 553 8.14 -15.33 63.37
N THR A 554 8.72 -16.07 62.43
CA THR A 554 9.02 -17.51 62.60
C THR A 554 10.09 -17.76 63.66
N LEU A 555 11.16 -16.97 63.68
CA LEU A 555 12.22 -17.08 64.69
C LEU A 555 11.73 -16.75 66.10
N ALA A 556 10.76 -15.83 66.23
CA ALA A 556 10.14 -15.45 67.50
C ALA A 556 9.08 -16.45 68.03
N ARG A 557 8.76 -17.51 67.28
CA ARG A 557 7.77 -18.58 67.64
C ARG A 557 6.40 -18.04 68.10
N LEU A 558 5.90 -17.02 67.40
CA LEU A 558 4.59 -16.44 67.67
C LEU A 558 3.44 -17.40 67.24
N PRO A 559 2.20 -17.18 67.69
CA PRO A 559 1.08 -18.11 67.46
C PRO A 559 0.84 -18.37 65.97
N GLY A 560 0.91 -19.63 65.53
CA GLY A 560 0.77 -20.00 64.11
C GLY A 560 2.08 -19.97 63.29
N TRP A 561 3.25 -20.03 63.92
CA TRP A 561 4.53 -20.05 63.21
C TRP A 561 4.71 -21.23 62.21
N GLU A 562 3.95 -22.32 62.35
CA GLU A 562 4.05 -23.52 61.48
C GLU A 562 3.72 -23.24 60.00
N TRP A 563 2.73 -22.39 59.73
CA TRP A 563 2.33 -22.03 58.35
C TRP A 563 3.21 -20.92 57.74
N THR A 564 3.82 -20.06 58.55
CA THR A 564 4.77 -19.04 58.06
C THR A 564 6.13 -19.62 57.70
N ALA A 565 6.57 -20.68 58.40
CA ALA A 565 7.81 -21.40 58.08
C ALA A 565 7.77 -22.08 56.71
N THR A 566 6.62 -22.64 56.32
CA THR A 566 6.41 -23.26 55.00
C THR A 566 6.48 -22.24 53.86
N VAL A 567 5.89 -21.06 54.03
CA VAL A 567 5.94 -19.97 53.04
C VAL A 567 7.37 -19.44 52.88
N THR A 568 8.12 -19.33 53.97
CA THR A 568 9.49 -18.80 53.95
C THR A 568 10.47 -19.76 53.27
N ALA A 569 10.24 -21.07 53.38
CA ALA A 569 11.02 -22.10 52.69
C ALA A 569 10.85 -22.11 51.15
N LEU A 570 9.75 -21.57 50.62
CA LEU A 570 9.47 -21.56 49.17
C LEU A 570 10.05 -20.34 48.43
N LEU A 571 10.44 -19.29 49.15
CA LEU A 571 10.98 -18.05 48.57
C LEU A 571 12.23 -18.24 47.69
N PRO A 572 13.24 -19.07 48.05
CA PRO A 572 14.41 -19.30 47.22
C PRO A 572 14.07 -19.99 45.88
N ALA A 573 13.09 -20.89 45.87
CA ALA A 573 12.65 -21.58 44.66
C ALA A 573 11.93 -20.63 43.69
N VAL A 574 11.06 -19.75 44.21
CA VAL A 574 10.41 -18.70 43.41
C VAL A 574 11.42 -17.69 42.89
N GLY A 575 12.39 -17.27 43.72
CA GLY A 575 13.47 -16.39 43.31
C GLY A 575 14.34 -16.99 42.20
N GLY A 576 14.69 -18.29 42.32
CA GLY A 576 15.41 -19.03 41.28
C GLY A 576 14.64 -19.14 39.97
N TRP A 577 13.32 -19.39 40.03
CA TRP A 577 12.45 -19.45 38.85
C TRP A 577 12.36 -18.09 38.14
N LEU A 578 12.20 -16.99 38.88
CA LEU A 578 12.16 -15.64 38.32
C LEU A 578 13.51 -15.24 37.68
N LEU A 579 14.63 -15.59 38.33
CA LEU A 579 15.97 -15.34 37.79
C LEU A 579 16.22 -16.14 36.51
N MET A 580 15.80 -17.41 36.47
CA MET A 580 15.89 -18.26 35.28
C MET A 580 15.02 -17.72 34.14
N ARG A 581 13.81 -17.23 34.45
CA ARG A 581 12.91 -16.61 33.48
C ARG A 581 13.51 -15.31 32.92
N ALA A 582 14.12 -14.49 33.76
CA ALA A 582 14.80 -13.26 33.33
C ALA A 582 16.03 -13.56 32.44
N ARG A 583 16.82 -14.60 32.76
CA ARG A 583 17.95 -15.04 31.92
C ARG A 583 17.49 -15.59 30.57
N ARG A 584 16.45 -16.42 30.55
CA ARG A 584 15.87 -16.95 29.30
C ARG A 584 15.33 -15.84 28.40
N SER A 585 14.75 -14.78 28.97
CA SER A 585 14.33 -13.61 28.19
C SER A 585 15.52 -12.89 27.55
N ALA A 586 16.61 -12.69 28.28
CA ALA A 586 17.82 -12.06 27.75
C ALA A 586 18.51 -12.89 26.64
N GLU A 587 18.54 -14.22 26.79
CA GLU A 587 19.08 -15.13 25.76
C GLU A 587 18.23 -15.12 24.48
N SER A 588 16.90 -15.07 24.62
CA SER A 588 15.99 -15.00 23.46
C SER A 588 16.13 -13.69 22.66
N GLU A 589 16.45 -12.58 23.33
CA GLU A 589 16.72 -11.29 22.67
C GLU A 589 18.04 -11.35 21.87
N ALA A 590 19.06 -12.03 22.37
CA ALA A 590 20.36 -12.18 21.69
C ALA A 590 20.27 -13.10 20.46
N GLU A 591 19.51 -14.19 20.53
CA GLU A 591 19.25 -15.05 19.36
C GLU A 591 18.41 -14.34 18.29
N ALA A 592 17.41 -13.55 18.69
CA ALA A 592 16.65 -12.72 17.76
C ALA A 592 17.55 -11.69 17.03
N GLN A 593 18.49 -11.05 17.74
CA GLN A 593 19.45 -10.12 17.15
C GLN A 593 20.35 -10.79 16.11
N ARG A 594 20.84 -12.02 16.39
CA ARG A 594 21.71 -12.75 15.47
C ARG A 594 20.97 -13.18 14.21
N LEU A 595 19.75 -13.68 14.35
CA LEU A 595 18.93 -14.12 13.21
C LEU A 595 18.49 -12.96 12.31
N LEU A 596 18.22 -11.78 12.87
CA LEU A 596 17.87 -10.58 12.10
C LEU A 596 19.03 -10.06 11.23
N LEU A 597 20.27 -10.20 11.72
CA LEU A 597 21.46 -9.81 10.98
C LEU A 597 21.81 -10.84 9.88
N GLU A 598 21.57 -12.14 10.12
CA GLU A 598 21.91 -13.21 9.16
C GLU A 598 20.92 -13.33 7.97
N THR A 599 19.70 -12.81 8.06
CA THR A 599 18.67 -12.91 6.99
C THR A 599 18.55 -11.67 6.07
N HIS A 600 19.34 -10.63 6.31
CA HIS A 600 19.15 -9.29 5.74
C HIS A 600 19.54 -9.19 4.25
N ASP A 601 20.72 -9.68 3.86
CA ASP A 601 21.28 -9.43 2.52
C ASP A 601 20.45 -10.03 1.37
N THR A 602 19.78 -11.17 1.62
CA THR A 602 18.93 -11.82 0.59
C THR A 602 17.58 -11.11 0.42
N ALA A 603 17.05 -10.51 1.50
CA ALA A 603 15.80 -9.76 1.45
C ALA A 603 16.00 -8.37 0.82
N GLU A 604 17.15 -7.73 1.06
CA GLU A 604 17.52 -6.47 0.42
C GLU A 604 17.57 -6.61 -1.10
N GLN A 605 18.15 -7.70 -1.60
CA GLN A 605 18.24 -7.93 -3.03
C GLN A 605 16.86 -8.12 -3.69
N GLN A 606 15.94 -8.82 -3.01
CA GLN A 606 14.58 -9.04 -3.53
C GLN A 606 13.69 -7.80 -3.50
N PHE A 607 13.98 -6.85 -2.60
CA PHE A 607 13.30 -5.57 -2.56
C PHE A 607 13.78 -4.64 -3.68
N ASP A 608 15.09 -4.60 -3.90
CA ASP A 608 15.70 -3.80 -4.98
C ASP A 608 15.20 -4.26 -6.37
N ASP A 609 15.07 -5.59 -6.58
CA ASP A 609 14.52 -6.17 -7.82
C ASP A 609 13.06 -5.77 -8.08
N PHE A 610 12.24 -5.64 -7.02
CA PHE A 610 10.83 -5.26 -7.15
C PHE A 610 10.65 -3.78 -7.47
N GLN A 611 11.44 -2.91 -6.84
CA GLN A 611 11.45 -1.49 -7.21
C GLN A 611 11.85 -1.29 -8.66
N GLN A 612 12.73 -2.16 -9.16
CA GLN A 612 13.16 -2.11 -10.55
C GLN A 612 12.01 -2.39 -11.53
N ALA A 613 11.23 -3.44 -11.30
CA ALA A 613 10.12 -3.81 -12.19
C ALA A 613 9.01 -2.75 -12.26
N ASN A 614 8.62 -2.14 -11.13
CA ASN A 614 7.52 -1.16 -11.12
C ASN A 614 7.85 0.13 -11.87
N ALA A 615 9.09 0.61 -11.74
CA ALA A 615 9.50 1.82 -12.42
C ALA A 615 9.67 1.60 -13.94
N GLU A 616 10.11 0.42 -14.36
CA GLU A 616 10.13 0.03 -15.77
C GLU A 616 8.71 -0.02 -16.37
N LEU A 617 7.71 -0.46 -15.59
CA LEU A 617 6.31 -0.40 -16.01
C LEU A 617 5.80 1.04 -16.18
N GLN A 618 6.22 1.97 -15.32
CA GLN A 618 5.81 3.38 -15.42
C GLN A 618 6.38 4.07 -16.65
N SER A 619 7.69 3.91 -16.92
CA SER A 619 8.29 4.46 -18.13
C SER A 619 7.62 3.89 -19.38
N THR A 620 7.32 2.60 -19.38
CA THR A 620 6.66 1.94 -20.52
C THR A 620 5.24 2.44 -20.75
N ASN A 621 4.45 2.67 -19.70
CA ASN A 621 3.08 3.22 -19.83
C ASN A 621 3.08 4.64 -20.41
N ILE A 622 4.04 5.48 -20.02
CA ILE A 622 4.16 6.85 -20.56
C ILE A 622 4.53 6.80 -22.04
N THR A 623 5.50 5.97 -22.43
CA THR A 623 5.87 5.78 -23.83
C THR A 623 4.72 5.21 -24.66
N LEU A 624 3.95 4.26 -24.12
CA LEU A 624 2.78 3.71 -24.79
C LEU A 624 1.66 4.75 -24.95
N ASN A 625 1.37 5.56 -23.93
CA ASN A 625 0.38 6.63 -24.03
C ASN A 625 0.79 7.68 -25.06
N GLN A 626 2.09 7.96 -25.19
CA GLN A 626 2.60 8.82 -26.25
C GLN A 626 2.33 8.21 -27.64
N GLN A 627 2.67 6.93 -27.85
CA GLN A 627 2.41 6.25 -29.12
C GLN A 627 0.92 6.13 -29.43
N LEU A 628 0.07 5.90 -28.44
CA LEU A 628 -1.38 5.86 -28.60
C LEU A 628 -1.96 7.24 -28.93
N SER A 629 -1.51 8.31 -28.28
CA SER A 629 -1.93 9.67 -28.62
C SER A 629 -1.51 10.03 -30.05
N GLU A 630 -0.26 9.74 -30.43
CA GLU A 630 0.25 9.96 -31.79
C GLU A 630 -0.56 9.18 -32.83
N LEU A 631 -0.84 7.89 -32.57
CA LEU A 631 -1.65 7.05 -33.47
C LEU A 631 -3.12 7.46 -33.52
N THR A 632 -3.69 7.91 -32.41
CA THR A 632 -5.09 8.37 -32.34
C THR A 632 -5.25 9.67 -33.14
N THR A 633 -4.31 10.61 -33.00
CA THR A 633 -4.28 11.83 -33.80
C THR A 633 -4.07 11.52 -35.28
N LEU A 634 -3.18 10.58 -35.63
CA LEU A 634 -3.01 10.13 -37.02
C LEU A 634 -4.27 9.45 -37.59
N ASN A 635 -4.98 8.67 -36.78
CA ASN A 635 -6.22 8.02 -37.19
C ASN A 635 -7.38 9.02 -37.35
N GLU A 636 -7.50 10.01 -36.46
CA GLU A 636 -8.45 11.12 -36.59
C GLU A 636 -8.17 11.96 -37.85
N ILE A 637 -6.89 12.21 -38.15
CA ILE A 637 -6.47 12.85 -39.41
C ILE A 637 -6.85 11.97 -40.61
N GLY A 638 -6.57 10.67 -40.56
CA GLY A 638 -6.94 9.73 -41.62
C GLY A 638 -8.44 9.70 -41.89
N GLN A 639 -9.26 9.75 -40.83
CA GLN A 639 -10.71 9.83 -40.94
C GLN A 639 -11.19 11.18 -41.49
N ALA A 640 -10.63 12.30 -41.03
CA ALA A 640 -10.98 13.63 -41.54
C ALA A 640 -10.61 13.81 -43.03
N LEU A 641 -9.46 13.26 -43.44
CA LEU A 641 -9.02 13.26 -44.83
C LEU A 641 -9.89 12.34 -45.70
N SER A 642 -10.28 11.16 -45.20
CA SER A 642 -11.12 10.22 -45.95
C SER A 642 -12.54 10.71 -46.25
N VAL A 643 -13.02 11.76 -45.57
CA VAL A 643 -14.36 12.35 -45.77
C VAL A 643 -14.33 13.51 -46.78
N THR A 644 -13.14 14.02 -47.14
CA THR A 644 -13.00 15.17 -48.04
C THR A 644 -12.92 14.69 -49.50
N LEU A 645 -14.00 14.89 -50.27
CA LEU A 645 -14.11 14.46 -51.67
C LEU A 645 -13.44 15.39 -52.70
N ASP A 646 -12.96 16.57 -52.27
CA ASP A 646 -12.21 17.50 -53.11
C ASP A 646 -10.70 17.29 -52.90
N LEU A 647 -10.01 16.87 -53.97
CA LEU A 647 -8.57 16.62 -53.99
C LEU A 647 -7.75 17.86 -53.61
N GLN A 648 -8.18 19.08 -53.99
CA GLN A 648 -7.46 20.30 -53.63
C GLN A 648 -7.58 20.62 -52.14
N GLU A 649 -8.79 20.49 -51.59
CA GLU A 649 -9.05 20.73 -50.17
C GLU A 649 -8.39 19.66 -49.29
N LEU A 650 -8.36 18.40 -49.76
CA LEU A 650 -7.70 17.28 -49.08
C LEU A 650 -6.19 17.48 -49.00
N LEU A 651 -5.55 17.94 -50.07
CA LEU A 651 -4.10 18.19 -50.09
C LEU A 651 -3.69 19.35 -49.19
N ASP A 652 -4.43 20.47 -49.22
CA ASP A 652 -4.15 21.61 -48.35
C ASP A 652 -4.38 21.26 -46.88
N LYS A 653 -5.48 20.56 -46.54
CA LYS A 653 -5.73 20.10 -45.16
C LYS A 653 -4.71 19.08 -44.68
N SER A 654 -4.29 18.14 -45.55
CA SER A 654 -3.23 17.17 -45.22
C SER A 654 -1.90 17.86 -44.92
N LEU A 655 -1.52 18.81 -45.77
CA LEU A 655 -0.26 19.53 -45.63
C LEU A 655 -0.27 20.40 -44.36
N HIS A 656 -1.39 21.07 -44.07
CA HIS A 656 -1.56 21.89 -42.88
C HIS A 656 -1.54 21.03 -41.60
N ALA A 657 -2.20 19.87 -41.61
CA ALA A 657 -2.19 18.93 -40.49
C ALA A 657 -0.77 18.39 -40.23
N VAL A 658 -0.02 18.02 -41.27
CA VAL A 658 1.37 17.54 -41.12
C VAL A 658 2.28 18.63 -40.54
N THR A 659 2.18 19.88 -41.01
CA THR A 659 3.03 20.97 -40.50
C THR A 659 2.64 21.45 -39.09
N ALA A 660 1.34 21.44 -38.76
CA ALA A 660 0.85 21.90 -37.46
C ALA A 660 1.10 20.88 -36.34
N TYR A 661 0.98 19.57 -36.62
CA TYR A 661 1.03 18.53 -35.59
C TYR A 661 2.36 17.78 -35.49
N LEU A 662 3.16 17.70 -36.56
CA LEU A 662 4.49 17.05 -36.54
C LEU A 662 5.66 18.03 -36.40
N ALA A 663 5.37 19.30 -36.09
CA ALA A 663 6.35 20.37 -35.87
C ALA A 663 7.36 20.59 -37.03
N PHE A 664 6.98 20.24 -38.26
CA PHE A 664 7.78 20.56 -39.45
C PHE A 664 7.55 22.01 -39.86
N TYR A 665 8.63 22.78 -39.96
CA TYR A 665 8.59 24.19 -40.35
C TYR A 665 8.09 24.43 -41.78
N ARG A 666 8.21 23.43 -42.67
CA ARG A 666 7.80 23.49 -44.08
C ARG A 666 7.32 22.13 -44.55
N GLY A 667 6.31 22.11 -45.41
CA GLY A 667 5.80 20.90 -46.07
C GLY A 667 5.52 21.16 -47.54
N LEU A 668 5.79 20.17 -48.40
CA LEU A 668 5.55 20.22 -49.85
C LEU A 668 4.94 18.88 -50.31
N ILE A 669 3.85 18.95 -51.08
CA ILE A 669 3.31 17.81 -51.86
C ILE A 669 3.34 18.17 -53.35
N LEU A 670 3.80 17.25 -54.17
CA LEU A 670 3.80 17.32 -55.63
C LEU A 670 3.05 16.11 -56.16
N LEU A 671 2.09 16.30 -57.07
CA LEU A 671 1.46 15.16 -57.75
C LEU A 671 2.26 14.81 -59.00
N LEU A 672 2.27 13.53 -59.35
CA LEU A 672 2.94 13.03 -60.55
C LEU A 672 1.87 12.47 -61.48
N GLU A 673 1.78 13.01 -62.69
CA GLU A 673 0.91 12.48 -63.75
C GLU A 673 1.77 11.81 -64.82
N GLU A 674 1.41 10.59 -65.20
CA GLU A 674 2.16 9.82 -66.19
C GLU A 674 1.40 9.82 -67.52
N ARG A 675 1.99 10.45 -68.55
CA ARG A 675 1.41 10.50 -69.90
C ARG A 675 2.43 10.04 -70.92
N ALA A 676 2.02 9.08 -71.76
CA ALA A 676 2.79 8.58 -72.89
C ALA A 676 4.25 8.15 -72.55
N GLY A 677 4.44 7.46 -71.42
CA GLY A 677 5.75 6.90 -71.02
C GLY A 677 6.73 7.92 -70.43
N SER A 678 6.29 9.15 -70.14
CA SER A 678 7.07 10.16 -69.40
C SER A 678 6.28 10.65 -68.19
N SER A 679 6.93 10.75 -67.03
CA SER A 679 6.32 11.24 -65.79
C SER A 679 6.47 12.76 -65.70
N PHE A 680 5.37 13.47 -65.50
CA PHE A 680 5.32 14.92 -65.33
C PHE A 680 4.90 15.25 -63.90
N LEU A 681 5.58 16.20 -63.25
CA LEU A 681 5.15 16.72 -61.96
C LEU A 681 4.07 17.77 -62.22
N CYS A 682 2.85 17.46 -61.79
CA CYS A 682 1.68 18.28 -61.99
C CYS A 682 1.15 18.74 -60.63
N ARG A 683 0.78 20.01 -60.47
CA ARG A 683 0.17 20.59 -59.26
C ARG A 683 0.95 20.39 -57.94
N GLY A 684 1.74 21.40 -57.56
CA GLY A 684 2.43 21.49 -56.27
C GLY A 684 1.69 22.31 -55.20
N ARG A 685 1.81 21.90 -53.93
CA ARG A 685 1.32 22.64 -52.75
C ARG A 685 2.37 22.71 -51.65
N ILE A 686 2.63 23.92 -51.17
CA ILE A 686 3.65 24.21 -50.13
C ILE A 686 3.07 25.04 -48.99
N ILE A 687 3.43 24.71 -47.76
CA ILE A 687 3.17 25.49 -46.54
C ILE A 687 4.50 25.83 -45.86
N GLY A 688 4.62 27.06 -45.34
CA GLY A 688 5.81 27.55 -44.65
C GLY A 688 6.96 28.04 -45.55
N GLY A 689 6.76 28.06 -46.88
CA GLY A 689 7.69 28.60 -47.87
C GLY A 689 7.60 30.12 -48.04
N THR A 690 8.55 30.73 -48.77
CA THR A 690 8.46 32.16 -49.12
C THR A 690 7.38 32.41 -50.18
N PRO A 691 6.87 33.65 -50.32
CA PRO A 691 5.88 33.99 -51.34
C PRO A 691 6.35 33.63 -52.77
N GLU A 692 7.65 33.72 -53.08
CA GLU A 692 8.17 33.29 -54.39
C GLU A 692 8.09 31.77 -54.57
N MET A 693 8.35 30.98 -53.53
CA MET A 693 8.25 29.51 -53.59
C MET A 693 6.78 29.07 -53.76
N ALA A 694 5.84 29.75 -53.09
CA ALA A 694 4.41 29.48 -53.26
C ALA A 694 3.94 29.81 -54.69
N ALA A 695 4.43 30.91 -55.26
CA ALA A 695 4.14 31.31 -56.64
C ALA A 695 4.73 30.33 -57.68
N LEU A 696 5.96 29.85 -57.47
CA LEU A 696 6.60 28.87 -58.35
C LEU A 696 5.85 27.53 -58.36
N MET A 697 5.38 27.08 -57.19
CA MET A 697 4.62 25.83 -57.06
C MET A 697 3.19 25.94 -57.65
N ALA A 698 2.59 27.13 -57.61
CA ALA A 698 1.31 27.38 -58.26
C ALA A 698 1.40 27.42 -59.80
N GLN A 699 2.59 27.65 -60.36
CA GLN A 699 2.88 27.65 -61.80
C GLN A 699 3.29 26.27 -62.34
N THR A 700 3.48 25.28 -61.47
CA THR A 700 3.79 23.90 -61.87
C THR A 700 2.47 23.21 -62.23
N GLU A 701 2.05 23.31 -63.50
CA GLU A 701 0.85 22.64 -64.04
C GLU A 701 1.06 21.15 -64.28
#